data_AF-F8B326-F1
#
_entry.id   AF-F8B326-F1
#
_cell.length_a   1.000
_cell.length_b   1.000
_cell.length_c   1.000
_cell.angle_alpha   90.00
_cell.angle_beta   90.00
_cell.angle_gamma   90.00
#
_symmetry.space_group_name_H-M   'P 1'
#
loop_
_entity.id
_entity.type
_entity.pdbx_description
1 polymer ?
#
loop_
_entity_poly.entity_id
_entity_poly.type
_entity_poly.pdbx_seq_one_letter_code
_entity_poly.pdbx_strand_id
1 'polypeptide(L)'
;MTGSNCPARHRGRARRGSHARASGVRLDDVRMTSGVRLDGSRRSLQPGTRRTGPARARAELRAGMGRQDSGLRGCRAVGLSGRGRIGHTEPGRPPRAGRRGSVAEGRSVRGHPANLVHGGYRDQRFVIDNAGDELRTARPEGVLKPARPRPPPRRPNRNPPARNPPAGKSPEPSVPIHTSTSRRRFPNPVGSVRMLQVWPGSPYPLGATYDGTGTNFAIFSEVAEKVELCLFDEDNTETRVELKEADAFVYHGFLPSIGPGQRYGYRIHGPHEPAKGLRCNPSKLLLDPYAKAVDGEIDWDQSVFGYNFGDPDSMNTGASAPRVMKSVVISPFFDWNGDRPPRTPYNETVIYEAHIRGLTIAHPGLPPEYRGTYAGVAHPTMIDHYHKLGVTAVELMPVHQFVQDEHLVRRGLRNYWGYNSLAFLAPHNAYAANARAGQQVQEFKLMVKNLHDAGIEVILDVVYNHTAEGNHMGPVLCFRGIDNAAYYRLIEDDPRYYMDYTGTGNSMRVRHPHVLQLIMDSLRYWVTEMHVDGFRFDLAATLAREFYEVDRLSSFFDLVQQDPVVSQVKLIAEPWDLGAGGYQVGNFPPLWTEWNGKYRDTVRDFWRGQDQGIAEFASRLTGSSDLYESDGRRPSASINFVTAHDGFTLDDLVSYNNKHNEDNGEDNRDGSDDNRSWNCGAEGPTDDPAVLALRGSQVRNFLTTLFLSQGVPMLLAGDEMGRTQQGNNNGYCQDNEISWLDWSLAERNTDLVEFTATVCALRREHPVFRRRRFFRGDPIHRLDAGTGSGPDGAPVSGHDGGEALKDIVWLRPDGTEMSDADWGFTPARSFGVFLNGHGIPDPDQRGEKVADQSFLLFFNAHFEPLGFRIPPENFGTSWEVVVDTRPPAPAQPAIVDATTAGAGAGAASGTGAASGTGAASGTGAAAGAGAVSGGGGSAAGLGPRLTGRVVKADDPIEAEARSTLVLRCAD
;
A
#
# COMPACT_ATOMS: atom_id res chain seq x y z
N MET A 1 -47.25 -37.25 -5.90
CA MET A 1 -48.65 -37.76 -5.80
C MET A 1 -49.22 -37.32 -4.46
N THR A 2 -50.57 -37.18 -4.31
CA THR A 2 -51.35 -37.16 -3.04
C THR A 2 -50.75 -36.42 -1.83
N GLY A 3 -51.28 -35.33 -1.28
CA GLY A 3 -52.60 -34.68 -1.33
C GLY A 3 -52.87 -34.00 0.04
N SER A 4 -53.90 -33.21 0.35
CA SER A 4 -54.99 -32.59 -0.43
C SER A 4 -55.61 -31.43 0.37
N ASN A 5 -56.02 -30.34 -0.32
CA ASN A 5 -57.05 -29.33 -0.01
C ASN A 5 -57.38 -28.85 1.44
N CYS A 6 -57.28 -27.52 1.63
CA CYS A 6 -58.33 -26.55 2.04
C CYS A 6 -59.74 -27.06 2.43
N PRO A 7 -60.55 -26.34 3.28
CA PRO A 7 -60.85 -24.91 3.03
C PRO A 7 -61.28 -23.94 4.19
N ALA A 8 -61.26 -22.65 3.84
CA ALA A 8 -62.21 -21.54 4.14
C ALA A 8 -62.90 -21.31 5.52
N ARG A 9 -62.49 -20.20 6.17
CA ARG A 9 -63.26 -18.99 6.62
C ARG A 9 -64.77 -19.03 7.00
N HIS A 10 -65.13 -18.02 7.83
CA HIS A 10 -66.47 -17.48 8.20
C HIS A 10 -67.17 -18.10 9.43
N ARG A 11 -67.94 -17.39 10.28
CA ARG A 11 -68.39 -15.97 10.43
C ARG A 11 -68.35 -15.60 11.94
N GLY A 12 -68.46 -14.36 12.42
CA GLY A 12 -68.70 -13.03 11.81
C GLY A 12 -69.47 -12.10 12.79
N ARG A 13 -69.99 -10.95 12.30
CA ARG A 13 -70.82 -9.91 13.02
C ARG A 13 -70.07 -9.02 14.05
N ALA A 14 -70.46 -7.77 14.32
CA ALA A 14 -71.28 -6.80 13.53
C ALA A 14 -71.26 -5.36 14.12
N ARG A 15 -71.44 -4.34 13.25
CA ARG A 15 -72.03 -2.98 13.50
C ARG A 15 -71.23 -2.01 14.41
N ARG A 16 -70.90 -0.78 13.94
CA ARG A 16 -71.68 0.49 13.93
C ARG A 16 -72.08 0.99 15.34
N GLY A 17 -71.79 2.24 15.76
CA GLY A 17 -70.95 3.28 15.14
C GLY A 17 -71.10 4.70 15.73
N SER A 18 -70.07 5.53 15.50
CA SER A 18 -70.10 7.00 15.26
C SER A 18 -70.89 7.99 16.16
N HIS A 19 -70.13 8.92 16.79
CA HIS A 19 -70.48 10.31 17.18
C HIS A 19 -71.47 10.53 18.36
N ALA A 20 -71.35 11.58 19.20
CA ALA A 20 -70.29 12.59 19.43
C ALA A 20 -70.48 13.36 20.77
N ARG A 21 -69.43 14.05 21.28
CA ARG A 21 -69.38 15.23 22.22
C ARG A 21 -70.29 15.22 23.50
N ALA A 22 -69.88 15.58 24.72
CA ALA A 22 -68.83 16.48 25.22
C ALA A 22 -68.57 16.28 26.75
N SER A 23 -67.54 16.97 27.31
CA SER A 23 -67.24 17.24 28.75
C SER A 23 -67.04 16.03 29.72
N GLY A 24 -66.15 16.07 30.74
CA GLY A 24 -65.07 17.03 31.07
C GLY A 24 -64.52 16.88 32.51
N VAL A 25 -63.27 17.36 32.74
CA VAL A 25 -62.68 17.82 34.04
C VAL A 25 -62.12 16.81 35.08
N ARG A 26 -60.77 16.64 35.04
CA ARG A 26 -59.73 16.65 36.13
C ARG A 26 -59.59 15.56 37.23
N LEU A 27 -58.36 15.59 37.80
CA LEU A 27 -57.79 15.02 39.04
C LEU A 27 -57.29 13.56 39.03
N ASP A 28 -56.12 13.22 39.62
CA ASP A 28 -54.86 13.97 39.83
C ASP A 28 -53.70 13.00 40.24
N ASP A 29 -52.50 13.51 40.51
CA ASP A 29 -51.23 12.81 40.81
C ASP A 29 -51.25 11.76 41.95
N VAL A 30 -50.39 10.73 41.81
CA VAL A 30 -49.53 10.26 42.91
C VAL A 30 -48.09 10.07 42.42
N ARG A 31 -47.19 10.93 42.92
CA ARG A 31 -45.74 10.67 42.91
C ARG A 31 -45.33 9.84 44.13
N MET A 32 -44.21 9.14 44.02
CA MET A 32 -43.20 9.19 45.09
C MET A 32 -41.82 9.43 44.48
N THR A 33 -41.14 10.49 44.93
CA THR A 33 -39.90 10.99 44.31
C THR A 33 -38.97 11.64 45.33
N SER A 34 -37.73 11.15 45.40
CA SER A 34 -36.52 11.87 45.84
C SER A 34 -35.33 11.20 45.13
N GLY A 35 -34.26 11.88 44.72
CA GLY A 35 -33.75 13.20 45.13
C GLY A 35 -32.63 13.00 46.15
N VAL A 36 -31.43 13.60 46.01
CA VAL A 36 -31.03 14.77 45.21
C VAL A 36 -29.59 14.58 44.65
N ARG A 37 -29.22 15.41 43.66
CA ARG A 37 -27.86 15.65 43.14
C ARG A 37 -26.78 15.74 44.24
N LEU A 38 -25.52 15.54 43.85
CA LEU A 38 -24.47 16.54 44.13
C LEU A 38 -23.31 16.44 43.11
N ASP A 39 -23.03 17.55 42.44
CA ASP A 39 -21.70 17.85 41.90
C ASP A 39 -20.81 18.32 43.08
N GLY A 40 -19.52 17.98 43.09
CA GLY A 40 -18.73 17.88 44.32
C GLY A 40 -17.21 17.93 44.12
N SER A 41 -16.73 19.04 43.56
CA SER A 41 -15.32 19.23 43.20
C SER A 41 -14.28 19.11 44.35
N ARG A 42 -13.06 18.71 43.97
CA ARG A 42 -11.73 19.08 44.55
C ARG A 42 -11.26 18.46 45.89
N ARG A 43 -9.92 18.45 46.02
CA ARG A 43 -9.04 18.21 47.19
C ARG A 43 -8.97 16.75 47.68
N SER A 44 -7.93 15.97 47.36
CA SER A 44 -6.49 16.08 47.72
C SER A 44 -6.15 15.56 49.12
N LEU A 45 -5.35 14.47 49.19
CA LEU A 45 -4.18 14.28 50.09
C LEU A 45 -3.60 12.85 49.94
N GLN A 46 -2.27 12.74 50.03
CA GLN A 46 -1.54 11.50 50.37
C GLN A 46 -1.40 11.41 51.92
N PRO A 47 -0.61 10.48 52.54
CA PRO A 47 -0.13 9.15 52.13
C PRO A 47 -0.47 8.06 53.21
N GLY A 48 0.06 6.83 53.08
CA GLY A 48 0.30 5.92 54.22
C GLY A 48 -0.23 4.48 54.03
N THR A 49 0.57 3.48 53.67
CA THR A 49 1.60 2.72 54.43
C THR A 49 1.11 1.65 55.44
N ARG A 50 1.48 0.39 55.12
CA ARG A 50 2.02 -0.68 55.99
C ARG A 50 1.10 -1.63 56.79
N ARG A 51 1.37 -2.94 56.55
CA ARG A 51 1.32 -4.11 57.48
C ARG A 51 -0.10 -4.61 57.87
N THR A 52 -0.32 -5.86 58.29
CA THR A 52 0.57 -7.02 58.61
C THR A 52 0.17 -8.32 57.88
N GLY A 53 1.06 -9.33 57.86
CA GLY A 53 0.69 -10.74 57.58
C GLY A 53 -0.03 -11.41 58.78
N PRO A 54 -0.18 -12.76 58.80
CA PRO A 54 0.96 -13.60 59.24
C PRO A 54 1.04 -15.05 58.67
N ALA A 55 2.16 -15.74 58.96
CA ALA A 55 2.31 -17.19 59.33
C ALA A 55 1.65 -18.32 58.49
N ARG A 56 2.22 -19.55 58.34
CA ARG A 56 3.49 -20.18 58.77
C ARG A 56 3.72 -21.50 57.99
N ALA A 57 4.99 -21.84 57.70
CA ALA A 57 5.74 -23.09 58.02
C ALA A 57 5.02 -24.49 58.13
N ARG A 58 5.64 -25.67 57.95
CA ARG A 58 7.07 -26.10 57.75
C ARG A 58 7.17 -27.62 57.41
N ALA A 59 8.28 -28.08 56.83
CA ALA A 59 8.87 -29.46 56.74
C ALA A 59 9.58 -29.60 55.35
N GLU A 60 10.89 -29.83 55.14
CA GLU A 60 12.01 -30.38 55.94
C GLU A 60 11.83 -31.89 56.25
N LEU A 61 12.75 -32.85 55.97
CA LEU A 61 14.23 -32.84 55.93
C LEU A 61 14.91 -33.95 55.05
N ARG A 62 16.18 -33.70 54.64
CA ARG A 62 17.35 -34.62 54.39
C ARG A 62 17.23 -35.75 53.32
N ALA A 63 18.21 -36.11 52.47
CA ALA A 63 19.69 -35.98 52.36
C ALA A 63 20.55 -37.11 52.97
N GLY A 64 21.37 -37.81 52.14
CA GLY A 64 22.45 -38.71 52.60
C GLY A 64 23.02 -39.75 51.61
N MET A 65 24.17 -39.44 50.98
CA MET A 65 25.30 -40.30 50.54
C MET A 65 25.12 -41.78 50.05
N GLY A 66 25.75 -42.11 48.91
CA GLY A 66 26.09 -43.47 48.46
C GLY A 66 27.18 -43.50 47.37
N ARG A 67 28.03 -44.53 47.30
CA ARG A 67 29.14 -44.72 46.33
C ARG A 67 29.21 -46.20 45.87
N GLN A 68 30.09 -46.49 44.89
CA GLN A 68 30.55 -47.81 44.39
C GLN A 68 29.66 -48.53 43.34
N ASP A 69 30.19 -49.37 42.43
CA ASP A 69 31.49 -49.35 41.69
C ASP A 69 31.52 -50.41 40.53
N SER A 70 32.46 -50.28 39.58
CA SER A 70 33.07 -51.33 38.73
C SER A 70 32.25 -52.09 37.63
N GLY A 71 32.95 -52.56 36.56
CA GLY A 71 32.47 -53.59 35.59
C GLY A 71 32.46 -53.22 34.09
N LEU A 72 33.53 -52.80 33.40
CA LEU A 72 34.76 -53.49 32.94
C LEU A 72 34.64 -54.47 31.73
N ARG A 73 35.52 -54.27 30.71
CA ARG A 73 35.86 -55.08 29.49
C ARG A 73 35.03 -54.79 28.21
N GLY A 74 35.62 -54.67 27.01
CA GLY A 74 37.05 -54.47 26.69
C GLY A 74 37.48 -54.66 25.21
N CYS A 75 38.70 -54.15 24.91
CA CYS A 75 39.64 -54.54 23.83
C CYS A 75 39.21 -54.51 22.34
N ARG A 76 39.85 -53.62 21.55
CA ARG A 76 40.97 -53.97 20.63
C ARG A 76 41.73 -52.73 20.14
N ALA A 77 42.97 -52.91 19.68
CA ALA A 77 43.83 -51.86 19.14
C ALA A 77 44.88 -52.40 18.15
N VAL A 78 45.28 -51.54 17.20
CA VAL A 78 46.45 -51.58 16.28
C VAL A 78 46.78 -50.08 16.06
N GLY A 79 47.99 -49.52 16.15
CA GLY A 79 49.31 -49.93 15.60
C GLY A 79 49.57 -49.10 14.32
N LEU A 80 50.70 -48.41 14.09
CA LEU A 80 52.06 -48.45 14.66
C LEU A 80 52.84 -47.12 14.40
N SER A 81 53.87 -46.84 15.23
CA SER A 81 55.13 -46.07 14.96
C SER A 81 55.13 -44.64 14.32
N GLY A 82 55.99 -43.69 14.74
CA GLY A 82 56.98 -43.71 15.84
C GLY A 82 57.96 -42.51 15.89
N ARG A 83 58.66 -42.36 17.04
CA ARG A 83 59.94 -41.66 17.42
C ARG A 83 60.61 -40.73 16.37
N GLY A 84 61.20 -39.56 16.66
CA GLY A 84 61.67 -38.87 17.91
C GLY A 84 62.89 -37.96 17.56
N ARG A 85 63.67 -37.26 18.42
CA ARG A 85 63.67 -36.89 19.86
C ARG A 85 64.90 -35.95 20.13
N ILE A 86 64.89 -35.04 21.13
CA ILE A 86 66.05 -34.20 21.62
C ILE A 86 66.41 -33.00 20.68
N GLY A 87 66.82 -31.79 21.12
CA GLY A 87 66.86 -31.15 22.46
C GLY A 87 67.93 -30.04 22.63
N HIS A 88 67.68 -29.02 23.50
CA HIS A 88 68.57 -27.89 23.92
C HIS A 88 68.97 -26.85 22.83
N THR A 89 69.39 -25.59 23.08
CA THR A 89 69.71 -24.81 24.31
C THR A 89 69.49 -23.27 24.12
N GLU A 90 69.48 -22.49 25.22
CA GLU A 90 69.67 -21.02 25.29
C GLU A 90 71.15 -20.56 24.97
N PRO A 91 71.61 -19.28 25.13
CA PRO A 91 70.95 -17.97 25.38
C PRO A 91 71.41 -16.81 24.43
N GLY A 92 70.94 -15.55 24.62
CA GLY A 92 71.53 -14.37 23.95
C GLY A 92 70.96 -12.97 24.27
N ARG A 93 71.55 -12.25 25.23
CA ARG A 93 71.30 -10.82 25.63
C ARG A 93 72.62 -10.01 25.37
N PRO A 94 72.78 -8.67 25.59
CA PRO A 94 71.82 -7.60 25.95
C PRO A 94 71.94 -6.23 25.13
N PRO A 95 72.41 -5.03 25.61
CA PRO A 95 71.56 -3.79 25.62
C PRO A 95 72.20 -2.40 25.31
N ARG A 96 71.38 -1.30 25.28
CA ARG A 96 71.56 0.09 25.87
C ARG A 96 70.62 1.13 25.17
N ALA A 97 69.86 2.03 25.82
CA ALA A 97 70.11 3.19 26.71
C ALA A 97 70.59 4.48 25.97
N GLY A 98 70.12 5.73 26.21
CA GLY A 98 69.12 6.34 27.15
C GLY A 98 68.73 7.78 26.69
N ARG A 99 68.64 8.91 27.46
CA ARG A 99 68.89 9.20 28.90
C ARG A 99 68.57 10.68 29.36
N ARG A 100 67.35 11.01 29.88
CA ARG A 100 66.95 12.26 30.66
C ARG A 100 66.76 13.57 29.83
N GLY A 101 66.14 14.69 30.29
CA GLY A 101 65.46 15.14 31.55
C GLY A 101 65.09 16.66 31.44
N SER A 102 64.50 17.42 32.39
CA SER A 102 63.86 17.16 33.71
C SER A 102 63.40 18.47 34.44
N VAL A 103 62.26 18.46 35.18
CA VAL A 103 61.93 19.29 36.40
C VAL A 103 61.69 20.83 36.18
N ALA A 104 60.79 21.59 36.84
CA ALA A 104 59.75 21.45 37.92
C ALA A 104 58.52 22.34 37.54
N GLU A 105 57.43 22.58 38.29
CA GLU A 105 56.75 22.05 39.52
C GLU A 105 55.19 22.25 39.29
N GLY A 106 54.22 22.41 40.20
CA GLY A 106 54.16 22.43 41.68
C GLY A 106 52.76 22.84 42.23
N ARG A 107 52.37 22.33 43.43
CA ARG A 107 51.03 22.45 44.10
C ARG A 107 49.83 21.90 43.28
N SER A 108 48.87 21.05 43.72
CA SER A 108 48.27 20.67 45.03
C SER A 108 47.35 21.76 45.66
N VAL A 109 46.09 21.50 46.06
CA VAL A 109 45.33 20.22 46.18
C VAL A 109 43.79 20.42 46.22
N ARG A 110 43.03 19.31 46.11
CA ARG A 110 41.61 19.06 46.53
C ARG A 110 40.50 19.32 45.49
N GLY A 111 39.51 18.43 45.27
CA GLY A 111 39.41 17.01 45.67
C GLY A 111 37.96 16.44 45.68
N HIS A 112 37.72 15.33 44.96
CA HIS A 112 36.50 14.50 45.07
C HIS A 112 36.50 13.59 46.32
N PRO A 113 35.30 13.16 46.75
CA PRO A 113 34.99 11.74 47.03
C PRO A 113 33.84 11.25 46.10
N ALA A 114 33.75 10.01 45.57
CA ALA A 114 34.09 8.66 46.06
C ALA A 114 33.07 8.11 47.10
N ASN A 115 32.55 6.88 47.08
CA ASN A 115 32.82 5.72 46.19
C ASN A 115 31.78 4.56 46.32
N LEU A 116 31.94 3.53 45.45
CA LEU A 116 31.56 2.09 45.52
C LEU A 116 30.27 1.65 44.76
N VAL A 117 30.16 0.45 44.13
CA VAL A 117 30.87 -0.87 44.24
C VAL A 117 31.28 -1.47 42.84
N HIS A 118 32.11 -2.52 42.80
CA HIS A 118 32.61 -3.30 41.63
C HIS A 118 31.56 -4.21 40.92
N GLY A 119 31.80 -4.82 39.74
CA GLY A 119 32.92 -4.70 38.76
C GLY A 119 33.33 -6.02 38.05
N GLY A 120 34.13 -5.94 36.97
CA GLY A 120 34.71 -7.07 36.18
C GLY A 120 33.94 -7.36 34.86
N TYR A 121 34.57 -7.70 33.72
CA TYR A 121 35.98 -8.05 33.40
C TYR A 121 36.44 -7.47 32.04
N ARG A 122 37.75 -7.54 31.74
CA ARG A 122 38.41 -7.11 30.47
C ARG A 122 38.35 -8.21 29.39
N ASP A 123 38.24 -7.97 28.08
CA ASP A 123 38.93 -7.04 27.15
C ASP A 123 40.36 -7.48 26.74
N GLN A 124 40.53 -7.80 25.45
CA GLN A 124 41.82 -7.78 24.75
C GLN A 124 41.65 -7.74 23.21
N ARG A 125 42.34 -6.82 22.54
CA ARG A 125 42.42 -6.68 21.07
C ARG A 125 43.70 -7.33 20.53
N PHE A 126 43.75 -7.63 19.23
CA PHE A 126 45.00 -7.63 18.46
C PHE A 126 44.80 -7.06 17.04
N VAL A 127 45.84 -6.39 16.54
CA VAL A 127 45.97 -5.81 15.19
C VAL A 127 47.41 -6.05 14.74
N ILE A 128 47.63 -6.62 13.55
CA ILE A 128 48.93 -6.70 12.86
C ILE A 128 48.71 -6.65 11.34
N ASP A 129 49.36 -5.69 10.66
CA ASP A 129 49.59 -5.68 9.20
C ASP A 129 50.77 -6.59 8.79
N ASN A 130 50.83 -7.00 7.51
CA ASN A 130 52.11 -7.29 6.84
C ASN A 130 51.98 -7.32 5.31
N ALA A 131 53.07 -7.04 4.59
CA ALA A 131 53.12 -6.98 3.13
C ALA A 131 54.51 -7.36 2.55
N GLY A 132 54.53 -7.89 1.32
CA GLY A 132 55.73 -8.13 0.48
C GLY A 132 56.51 -9.42 0.76
N ASP A 133 57.34 -9.95 -0.17
CA ASP A 133 57.54 -9.68 -1.62
C ASP A 133 58.41 -10.81 -2.27
N GLU A 134 58.78 -10.68 -3.56
CA GLU A 134 59.88 -11.38 -4.31
C GLU A 134 59.64 -12.83 -4.84
N LEU A 135 60.18 -13.33 -5.99
CA LEU A 135 60.99 -12.73 -7.10
C LEU A 135 61.01 -13.58 -8.44
N ARG A 136 60.67 -12.93 -9.58
CA ARG A 136 61.24 -12.96 -10.97
C ARG A 136 61.45 -14.21 -11.91
N THR A 137 61.48 -13.84 -13.21
CA THR A 137 61.97 -14.51 -14.47
C THR A 137 60.96 -15.44 -15.20
N ALA A 138 60.85 -15.50 -16.55
CA ALA A 138 61.57 -14.85 -17.66
C ALA A 138 60.65 -14.50 -18.89
N ARG A 139 61.20 -13.86 -19.93
CA ARG A 139 60.60 -13.62 -21.29
C ARG A 139 61.37 -14.41 -22.37
N PRO A 140 60.80 -14.75 -23.55
CA PRO A 140 60.91 -13.87 -24.73
C PRO A 140 59.66 -13.82 -25.63
N GLU A 141 59.82 -13.38 -26.89
CA GLU A 141 58.81 -12.79 -27.78
C GLU A 141 58.19 -13.76 -28.81
N GLY A 142 57.06 -13.36 -29.42
CA GLY A 142 56.45 -14.03 -30.58
C GLY A 142 55.30 -13.21 -31.18
N VAL A 143 55.38 -12.88 -32.47
CA VAL A 143 54.44 -11.97 -33.16
C VAL A 143 53.44 -12.76 -34.03
N LEU A 144 52.14 -12.45 -33.94
CA LEU A 144 51.21 -12.32 -35.09
C LEU A 144 49.75 -11.98 -34.68
N LYS A 145 49.06 -11.21 -35.54
CA LYS A 145 47.61 -10.88 -35.56
C LYS A 145 47.27 -10.52 -37.02
N PRO A 146 45.99 -10.50 -37.46
CA PRO A 146 44.77 -11.06 -36.85
C PRO A 146 43.95 -11.94 -37.84
N ALA A 147 42.85 -12.54 -37.37
CA ALA A 147 41.76 -13.02 -38.23
C ALA A 147 40.39 -12.78 -37.59
N ARG A 148 39.38 -12.38 -38.39
CA ARG A 148 37.96 -12.28 -38.00
C ARG A 148 37.13 -13.26 -38.84
N PRO A 149 36.14 -13.96 -38.26
CA PRO A 149 35.01 -14.50 -39.02
C PRO A 149 34.10 -13.38 -39.56
N ARG A 150 33.37 -13.65 -40.66
CA ARG A 150 32.33 -12.78 -41.24
C ARG A 150 30.97 -13.49 -41.23
N PRO A 151 29.84 -12.76 -41.17
CA PRO A 151 28.50 -13.31 -41.42
C PRO A 151 28.15 -13.35 -42.93
N PRO A 152 27.26 -14.24 -43.36
CA PRO A 152 26.59 -14.20 -44.68
C PRO A 152 25.04 -14.12 -44.54
N PRO A 153 24.26 -13.90 -45.62
CA PRO A 153 24.23 -12.66 -46.41
C PRO A 153 22.79 -12.13 -46.63
N ARG A 154 22.59 -11.04 -47.40
CA ARG A 154 21.26 -10.45 -47.68
C ARG A 154 21.14 -9.88 -49.11
N ARG A 155 19.90 -9.84 -49.65
CA ARG A 155 19.46 -9.23 -50.96
C ARG A 155 19.90 -10.06 -52.20
N PRO A 156 19.24 -9.94 -53.39
CA PRO A 156 18.99 -8.69 -54.15
C PRO A 156 17.53 -8.18 -54.14
N ASN A 157 17.26 -7.11 -54.92
CA ASN A 157 15.97 -6.41 -55.04
C ASN A 157 15.66 -6.09 -56.53
N ARG A 158 14.40 -6.16 -56.98
CA ARG A 158 13.93 -5.70 -58.31
C ARG A 158 12.44 -5.28 -58.31
N ASN A 159 12.21 -3.99 -58.58
CA ASN A 159 10.99 -3.41 -59.20
C ASN A 159 11.25 -3.28 -60.74
N PRO A 160 10.35 -2.77 -61.64
CA PRO A 160 9.08 -2.01 -61.47
C PRO A 160 7.94 -2.58 -62.38
N PRO A 161 6.87 -1.86 -62.84
CA PRO A 161 6.37 -0.50 -62.56
C PRO A 161 4.85 -0.42 -62.21
N ALA A 162 4.31 0.80 -62.10
CA ALA A 162 2.94 1.11 -61.64
C ALA A 162 1.95 1.52 -62.76
N ARG A 163 0.64 1.46 -62.48
CA ARG A 163 -0.44 2.21 -63.17
C ARG A 163 -1.74 2.29 -62.34
N ASN A 164 -2.35 3.48 -62.31
CA ASN A 164 -3.71 3.79 -61.82
C ASN A 164 -4.63 4.06 -63.04
N PRO A 165 -5.92 4.46 -62.86
CA PRO A 165 -7.06 3.80 -62.19
C PRO A 165 -8.15 3.47 -63.26
N PRO A 166 -9.48 3.34 -62.98
CA PRO A 166 -10.38 4.46 -62.59
C PRO A 166 -11.49 4.09 -61.57
N ALA A 167 -12.36 5.06 -61.23
CA ALA A 167 -13.50 4.90 -60.30
C ALA A 167 -14.82 4.52 -61.01
N GLY A 168 -15.81 3.98 -60.27
CA GLY A 168 -17.11 3.64 -60.87
C GLY A 168 -18.23 3.10 -59.95
N LYS A 169 -18.87 3.99 -59.17
CA LYS A 169 -20.27 3.96 -58.67
C LYS A 169 -20.79 2.77 -57.83
N SER A 170 -21.47 3.11 -56.73
CA SER A 170 -22.42 2.25 -56.00
C SER A 170 -23.66 1.88 -56.85
N PRO A 171 -24.45 0.86 -56.46
CA PRO A 171 -25.56 1.13 -55.54
C PRO A 171 -25.87 0.02 -54.49
N GLU A 172 -26.65 0.35 -53.46
CA GLU A 172 -27.43 -0.62 -52.68
C GLU A 172 -28.63 -1.13 -53.52
N PRO A 173 -29.29 -2.27 -53.20
CA PRO A 173 -30.40 -2.20 -52.21
C PRO A 173 -30.75 -3.49 -51.41
N SER A 174 -30.92 -3.33 -50.09
CA SER A 174 -31.99 -3.91 -49.22
C SER A 174 -32.31 -5.44 -49.21
N VAL A 175 -33.47 -5.79 -48.59
CA VAL A 175 -34.13 -7.13 -48.51
C VAL A 175 -33.54 -8.16 -47.52
N PRO A 176 -34.33 -8.83 -46.65
CA PRO A 176 -35.57 -8.42 -45.95
C PRO A 176 -35.57 -8.79 -44.43
N ILE A 177 -36.59 -8.32 -43.67
CA ILE A 177 -36.95 -8.94 -42.38
C ILE A 177 -37.89 -10.12 -42.65
N HIS A 178 -37.54 -11.33 -42.20
CA HIS A 178 -38.43 -12.49 -42.20
C HIS A 178 -38.44 -13.20 -40.84
N THR A 179 -39.57 -13.12 -40.14
CA THR A 179 -39.87 -13.96 -38.98
C THR A 179 -40.18 -15.39 -39.43
N SER A 180 -39.48 -16.39 -38.86
CA SER A 180 -39.77 -17.81 -39.14
C SER A 180 -39.47 -18.70 -37.93
N THR A 181 -40.52 -19.22 -37.31
CA THR A 181 -40.45 -20.10 -36.14
C THR A 181 -40.15 -21.56 -36.52
N SER A 182 -38.92 -21.79 -36.98
CA SER A 182 -38.40 -23.13 -37.33
C SER A 182 -37.86 -23.87 -36.09
N ARG A 183 -38.68 -24.72 -35.45
CA ARG A 183 -38.21 -25.73 -34.47
C ARG A 183 -37.33 -26.78 -35.17
N ARG A 184 -36.00 -26.57 -35.22
CA ARG A 184 -35.07 -27.65 -35.56
C ARG A 184 -35.02 -28.65 -34.41
N ARG A 185 -35.47 -29.88 -34.67
CA ARG A 185 -35.28 -31.01 -33.75
C ARG A 185 -33.80 -31.38 -33.75
N PHE A 186 -33.15 -31.30 -32.60
CA PHE A 186 -31.91 -32.04 -32.36
C PHE A 186 -32.23 -33.55 -32.30
N PRO A 187 -31.35 -34.44 -32.77
CA PRO A 187 -31.48 -35.87 -32.50
C PRO A 187 -31.27 -36.12 -31.00
N ASN A 188 -32.13 -36.94 -30.40
CA ASN A 188 -32.02 -37.28 -28.97
C ASN A 188 -30.79 -38.17 -28.68
N PRO A 189 -30.29 -38.18 -27.43
CA PRO A 189 -28.98 -38.74 -27.12
C PRO A 189 -28.96 -40.28 -27.17
N VAL A 190 -27.84 -40.81 -27.66
CA VAL A 190 -27.40 -42.19 -27.41
C VAL A 190 -26.02 -42.09 -26.78
N GLY A 191 -25.85 -42.70 -25.61
CA GLY A 191 -24.63 -42.54 -24.81
C GLY A 191 -23.40 -43.13 -25.49
N SER A 192 -22.39 -42.28 -25.70
CA SER A 192 -21.00 -42.73 -25.69
C SER A 192 -20.21 -41.74 -24.82
N VAL A 193 -19.64 -42.22 -23.73
CA VAL A 193 -18.62 -41.46 -23.01
C VAL A 193 -17.41 -41.46 -23.93
N ARG A 194 -17.16 -40.34 -24.62
CA ARG A 194 -15.84 -40.08 -25.19
C ARG A 194 -14.88 -40.06 -24.01
N MET A 195 -14.08 -41.12 -23.86
CA MET A 195 -12.99 -41.10 -22.89
C MET A 195 -12.10 -39.90 -23.23
N LEU A 196 -11.97 -38.97 -22.28
CA LEU A 196 -11.08 -37.82 -22.43
C LEU A 196 -9.67 -38.36 -22.68
N GLN A 197 -9.08 -37.99 -23.81
CA GLN A 197 -7.74 -38.43 -24.14
C GLN A 197 -6.76 -37.61 -23.31
N VAL A 198 -6.07 -38.28 -22.39
CA VAL A 198 -4.99 -37.70 -21.60
C VAL A 198 -3.66 -38.06 -22.27
N TRP A 199 -2.81 -37.07 -22.49
CA TRP A 199 -1.41 -37.22 -22.87
C TRP A 199 -0.52 -36.89 -21.66
N PRO A 200 0.76 -37.32 -21.64
CA PRO A 200 1.67 -37.06 -20.52
C PRO A 200 1.77 -35.59 -20.09
N GLY A 201 1.71 -34.66 -21.05
CA GLY A 201 1.89 -33.23 -20.75
C GLY A 201 3.31 -32.89 -20.32
N SER A 202 3.44 -31.91 -19.42
CA SER A 202 4.70 -31.39 -18.89
C SER A 202 4.54 -30.94 -17.43
N PRO A 203 5.53 -31.13 -16.55
CA PRO A 203 5.52 -30.59 -15.18
C PRO A 203 5.68 -29.06 -15.13
N TYR A 204 6.03 -28.40 -16.25
CA TYR A 204 6.17 -26.94 -16.32
C TYR A 204 5.58 -26.38 -17.63
N PRO A 205 4.92 -25.21 -17.63
CA PRO A 205 4.59 -24.35 -16.47
C PRO A 205 3.53 -24.96 -15.55
N LEU A 206 3.54 -24.54 -14.28
CA LEU A 206 2.55 -24.92 -13.27
C LEU A 206 1.18 -24.29 -13.52
N GLY A 207 0.15 -24.96 -13.00
CA GLY A 207 -1.26 -24.68 -13.21
C GLY A 207 -1.78 -25.07 -14.60
N ALA A 208 -3.01 -24.66 -14.91
CA ALA A 208 -3.54 -24.78 -16.27
C ALA A 208 -2.88 -23.78 -17.25
N THR A 209 -2.47 -24.29 -18.40
CA THR A 209 -1.89 -23.51 -19.52
C THR A 209 -2.40 -24.03 -20.86
N TYR A 210 -3.09 -23.17 -21.61
CA TYR A 210 -3.67 -23.47 -22.93
C TYR A 210 -2.70 -23.11 -24.07
N ASP A 211 -2.44 -24.03 -24.99
CA ASP A 211 -1.44 -23.88 -26.07
C ASP A 211 -2.01 -23.53 -27.45
N GLY A 212 -3.34 -23.36 -27.57
CA GLY A 212 -4.05 -23.18 -28.84
C GLY A 212 -4.65 -24.47 -29.43
N THR A 213 -4.28 -25.64 -28.89
CA THR A 213 -4.79 -26.97 -29.30
C THR A 213 -5.40 -27.75 -28.13
N GLY A 214 -4.86 -27.59 -26.92
CA GLY A 214 -5.33 -28.22 -25.70
C GLY A 214 -4.77 -27.52 -24.46
N THR A 215 -5.00 -28.11 -23.28
CA THR A 215 -4.54 -27.54 -22.00
C THR A 215 -3.63 -28.51 -21.28
N ASN A 216 -2.44 -28.04 -20.91
CA ASN A 216 -1.57 -28.70 -19.93
C ASN A 216 -2.04 -28.33 -18.52
N PHE A 217 -2.09 -29.31 -17.62
CA PHE A 217 -2.30 -29.12 -16.19
C PHE A 217 -1.08 -29.68 -15.44
N ALA A 218 -0.57 -28.93 -14.47
CA ALA A 218 0.55 -29.34 -13.62
C ALA A 218 0.40 -28.79 -12.19
N ILE A 219 0.47 -29.64 -11.17
CA ILE A 219 0.26 -29.27 -9.76
C ILE A 219 1.27 -29.98 -8.85
N PHE A 220 1.86 -29.22 -7.92
CA PHE A 220 2.84 -29.71 -6.95
C PHE A 220 2.17 -30.29 -5.68
N SER A 221 2.64 -31.46 -5.21
CA SER A 221 2.40 -32.00 -3.86
C SER A 221 3.40 -33.12 -3.56
N GLU A 222 4.10 -33.06 -2.42
CA GLU A 222 5.01 -34.14 -1.96
C GLU A 222 4.25 -35.25 -1.23
N VAL A 223 3.11 -34.92 -0.61
CA VAL A 223 2.31 -35.85 0.21
C VAL A 223 1.18 -36.57 -0.55
N ALA A 224 0.94 -36.23 -1.82
CA ALA A 224 -0.12 -36.87 -2.61
C ALA A 224 0.20 -38.34 -2.92
N GLU A 225 -0.79 -39.22 -2.72
CA GLU A 225 -0.80 -40.59 -3.22
C GLU A 225 -1.51 -40.68 -4.59
N LYS A 226 -2.46 -39.76 -4.84
CA LYS A 226 -3.19 -39.64 -6.11
C LYS A 226 -3.73 -38.23 -6.31
N VAL A 227 -3.61 -37.71 -7.53
CA VAL A 227 -4.23 -36.45 -7.97
C VAL A 227 -5.35 -36.71 -8.98
N GLU A 228 -6.54 -36.18 -8.73
CA GLU A 228 -7.67 -36.16 -9.67
C GLU A 228 -7.98 -34.73 -10.10
N LEU A 229 -7.72 -34.41 -11.37
CA LEU A 229 -8.22 -33.21 -12.04
C LEU A 229 -9.74 -33.35 -12.21
N CYS A 230 -10.48 -32.40 -11.69
CA CYS A 230 -11.95 -32.39 -11.70
C CYS A 230 -12.42 -31.28 -12.64
N LEU A 231 -13.00 -31.67 -13.78
CA LEU A 231 -13.56 -30.77 -14.80
C LEU A 231 -15.07 -30.62 -14.59
N PHE A 232 -15.60 -29.41 -14.84
CA PHE A 232 -17.02 -29.10 -14.68
C PHE A 232 -17.61 -28.52 -15.98
N ASP A 233 -18.78 -29.01 -16.39
CA ASP A 233 -19.53 -28.47 -17.52
C ASP A 233 -20.44 -27.28 -17.12
N GLU A 234 -21.32 -26.86 -18.02
CA GLU A 234 -22.26 -25.75 -17.79
C GLU A 234 -23.29 -26.08 -16.70
N ASP A 235 -23.67 -27.35 -16.55
CA ASP A 235 -24.59 -27.87 -15.52
C ASP A 235 -23.88 -28.15 -14.17
N ASN A 236 -22.58 -27.83 -14.05
CA ASN A 236 -21.69 -28.20 -12.93
C ASN A 236 -21.52 -29.73 -12.73
N THR A 237 -21.73 -30.55 -13.76
CA THR A 237 -21.45 -31.99 -13.70
C THR A 237 -19.95 -32.25 -13.57
N GLU A 238 -19.54 -32.98 -12.54
CA GLU A 238 -18.13 -33.29 -12.27
C GLU A 238 -17.63 -34.48 -13.10
N THR A 239 -16.62 -34.26 -13.95
CA THR A 239 -15.85 -35.32 -14.62
C THR A 239 -14.44 -35.38 -14.06
N ARG A 240 -14.02 -36.52 -13.49
CA ARG A 240 -12.69 -36.70 -12.90
C ARG A 240 -11.72 -37.38 -13.84
N VAL A 241 -10.48 -36.89 -13.85
CA VAL A 241 -9.36 -37.36 -14.66
C VAL A 241 -8.15 -37.55 -13.75
N GLU A 242 -7.61 -38.77 -13.70
CA GLU A 242 -6.44 -39.11 -12.91
C GLU A 242 -5.16 -38.60 -13.59
N LEU A 243 -4.39 -37.74 -12.91
CA LEU A 243 -3.06 -37.34 -13.38
C LEU A 243 -2.06 -38.43 -12.98
N LYS A 244 -1.45 -39.08 -13.98
CA LYS A 244 -0.66 -40.31 -13.81
C LYS A 244 0.84 -40.10 -13.90
N GLU A 245 1.26 -39.07 -14.63
CA GLU A 245 2.66 -38.69 -14.72
C GLU A 245 2.97 -37.75 -13.55
N ALA A 246 4.12 -37.98 -12.91
CA ALA A 246 4.58 -37.17 -11.79
C ALA A 246 6.11 -37.04 -11.82
N ASP A 247 6.61 -35.92 -12.33
CA ASP A 247 8.03 -35.56 -12.33
C ASP A 247 8.33 -34.66 -11.13
N ALA A 248 9.27 -35.09 -10.26
CA ALA A 248 9.74 -34.32 -9.09
C ALA A 248 8.62 -33.70 -8.23
N PHE A 249 7.63 -34.53 -7.84
CA PHE A 249 6.45 -34.14 -7.05
C PHE A 249 5.46 -33.16 -7.73
N VAL A 250 5.63 -32.90 -9.02
CA VAL A 250 4.63 -32.22 -9.84
C VAL A 250 3.84 -33.25 -10.64
N TYR A 251 2.55 -33.38 -10.36
CA TYR A 251 1.61 -34.23 -11.10
C TYR A 251 1.10 -33.49 -12.33
N HIS A 252 1.11 -34.12 -13.51
CA HIS A 252 0.72 -33.44 -14.75
C HIS A 252 -0.04 -34.30 -15.76
N GLY A 253 -0.63 -33.63 -16.75
CA GLY A 253 -1.31 -34.22 -17.89
C GLY A 253 -1.79 -33.16 -18.88
N PHE A 254 -1.85 -33.52 -20.16
CA PHE A 254 -2.36 -32.64 -21.23
C PHE A 254 -3.64 -33.20 -21.85
N LEU A 255 -4.65 -32.34 -22.02
CA LEU A 255 -5.96 -32.71 -22.55
C LEU A 255 -6.23 -31.97 -23.89
N PRO A 256 -6.13 -32.64 -25.06
CA PRO A 256 -6.28 -32.04 -26.40
C PRO A 256 -7.70 -31.59 -26.79
N SER A 257 -8.65 -31.60 -25.85
CA SER A 257 -10.04 -31.20 -26.07
C SER A 257 -10.51 -30.14 -25.06
N ILE A 258 -9.59 -29.57 -24.28
CA ILE A 258 -9.88 -28.60 -23.22
C ILE A 258 -9.23 -27.27 -23.57
N GLY A 259 -9.99 -26.18 -23.45
CA GLY A 259 -9.55 -24.83 -23.77
C GLY A 259 -10.20 -23.76 -22.89
N PRO A 260 -10.04 -22.47 -23.26
CA PRO A 260 -10.45 -21.35 -22.42
C PRO A 260 -11.94 -21.35 -22.04
N GLY A 261 -12.22 -21.02 -20.78
CA GLY A 261 -13.55 -21.10 -20.17
C GLY A 261 -13.86 -22.42 -19.47
N GLN A 262 -13.03 -23.46 -19.62
CA GLN A 262 -13.19 -24.70 -18.86
C GLN A 262 -13.01 -24.43 -17.35
N ARG A 263 -14.03 -24.78 -16.56
CA ARG A 263 -13.99 -24.79 -15.09
C ARG A 263 -13.32 -26.06 -14.59
N TYR A 264 -12.45 -25.95 -13.60
CA TYR A 264 -11.76 -27.09 -13.00
C TYR A 264 -11.38 -26.87 -11.52
N GLY A 265 -10.87 -27.91 -10.90
CA GLY A 265 -10.18 -27.94 -9.61
C GLY A 265 -9.55 -29.31 -9.41
N TYR A 266 -9.04 -29.61 -8.22
CA TYR A 266 -8.41 -30.90 -7.92
C TYR A 266 -9.03 -31.59 -6.70
N ARG A 267 -8.86 -32.90 -6.63
CA ARG A 267 -8.97 -33.70 -5.42
C ARG A 267 -7.66 -34.41 -5.18
N ILE A 268 -7.15 -34.28 -3.96
CA ILE A 268 -5.85 -34.81 -3.55
C ILE A 268 -6.11 -35.90 -2.51
N HIS A 269 -5.69 -37.11 -2.85
CA HIS A 269 -5.72 -38.27 -1.97
C HIS A 269 -4.33 -38.44 -1.36
N GLY A 270 -4.27 -38.78 -0.08
CA GLY A 270 -3.04 -38.87 0.70
C GLY A 270 -3.35 -38.97 2.20
N PRO A 271 -2.34 -38.92 3.08
CA PRO A 271 -2.52 -39.11 4.51
C PRO A 271 -3.34 -38.01 5.16
N HIS A 272 -4.28 -38.41 6.03
CA HIS A 272 -5.07 -37.54 6.89
C HIS A 272 -4.72 -37.82 8.36
N GLU A 273 -3.63 -37.23 8.84
CA GLU A 273 -3.21 -37.28 10.24
C GLU A 273 -3.01 -35.85 10.78
N PRO A 274 -4.08 -35.17 11.23
CA PRO A 274 -4.00 -33.77 11.64
C PRO A 274 -2.98 -33.49 12.75
N ALA A 275 -2.73 -34.45 13.65
CA ALA A 275 -1.70 -34.35 14.69
C ALA A 275 -0.24 -34.34 14.16
N LYS A 276 -0.03 -34.68 12.89
CA LYS A 276 1.25 -34.57 12.16
C LYS A 276 1.21 -33.45 11.10
N GLY A 277 0.17 -32.63 11.08
CA GLY A 277 -0.06 -31.61 10.06
C GLY A 277 -0.50 -32.15 8.69
N LEU A 278 -0.72 -33.45 8.54
CA LEU A 278 -1.14 -34.09 7.28
C LEU A 278 -2.65 -33.99 7.13
N ARG A 279 -3.14 -33.31 6.08
CA ARG A 279 -4.54 -32.83 5.99
C ARG A 279 -5.25 -33.12 4.65
N CYS A 280 -4.70 -34.00 3.80
CA CYS A 280 -5.32 -34.40 2.54
C CYS A 280 -6.77 -34.86 2.76
N ASN A 281 -7.72 -34.41 1.93
CA ASN A 281 -9.13 -34.78 2.05
C ASN A 281 -9.80 -34.75 0.66
N PRO A 282 -9.88 -35.90 -0.04
CA PRO A 282 -10.38 -35.94 -1.42
C PRO A 282 -11.88 -35.68 -1.56
N SER A 283 -12.66 -35.58 -0.46
CA SER A 283 -14.03 -35.06 -0.53
C SER A 283 -14.07 -33.56 -0.82
N LYS A 284 -13.00 -32.82 -0.52
CA LYS A 284 -12.87 -31.40 -0.84
C LYS A 284 -12.42 -31.24 -2.29
N LEU A 285 -13.12 -30.39 -3.03
CA LEU A 285 -12.62 -29.81 -4.27
C LEU A 285 -11.72 -28.63 -3.90
N LEU A 286 -10.54 -28.58 -4.50
CA LEU A 286 -9.51 -27.58 -4.25
C LEU A 286 -9.27 -26.73 -5.51
N LEU A 287 -8.96 -25.45 -5.33
CA LEU A 287 -8.47 -24.59 -6.41
C LEU A 287 -7.04 -24.97 -6.81
N ASP A 288 -6.67 -24.61 -8.04
CA ASP A 288 -5.28 -24.61 -8.50
C ASP A 288 -4.53 -23.41 -7.88
N PRO A 289 -3.37 -23.61 -7.19
CA PRO A 289 -2.55 -22.51 -6.69
C PRO A 289 -2.07 -21.54 -7.78
N TYR A 290 -1.93 -22.03 -9.02
CA TYR A 290 -1.57 -21.28 -10.23
C TYR A 290 -2.81 -20.96 -11.09
N ALA A 291 -4.01 -20.94 -10.49
CA ALA A 291 -5.22 -20.45 -11.15
C ALA A 291 -5.05 -19.00 -11.57
N LYS A 292 -5.11 -18.75 -12.89
CA LYS A 292 -5.01 -17.41 -13.50
C LYS A 292 -6.37 -16.69 -13.55
N ALA A 293 -7.45 -17.41 -13.27
CA ALA A 293 -8.80 -16.90 -13.06
C ALA A 293 -9.63 -17.89 -12.22
N VAL A 294 -10.66 -17.37 -11.56
CA VAL A 294 -11.58 -18.12 -10.67
C VAL A 294 -13.03 -17.70 -10.96
N ASP A 295 -13.98 -18.62 -10.78
CA ASP A 295 -15.42 -18.42 -11.00
C ASP A 295 -16.27 -18.90 -9.81
N GLY A 296 -17.38 -18.19 -9.54
CA GLY A 296 -18.24 -18.35 -8.38
C GLY A 296 -17.78 -17.62 -7.10
N GLU A 297 -18.60 -17.69 -6.06
CA GLU A 297 -18.25 -17.33 -4.66
C GLU A 297 -18.26 -18.61 -3.78
N ILE A 298 -18.00 -18.50 -2.47
CA ILE A 298 -18.14 -19.60 -1.50
C ILE A 298 -19.52 -19.54 -0.84
N ASP A 299 -20.22 -20.67 -0.84
CA ASP A 299 -21.47 -20.90 -0.10
C ASP A 299 -21.15 -21.64 1.21
N TRP A 300 -21.10 -20.90 2.32
CA TRP A 300 -20.52 -21.34 3.60
C TRP A 300 -21.34 -22.45 4.31
N ASP A 301 -21.01 -23.69 3.97
CA ASP A 301 -21.51 -24.91 4.58
C ASP A 301 -20.38 -25.73 5.22
N GLN A 302 -20.71 -26.57 6.21
CA GLN A 302 -19.76 -27.46 6.88
C GLN A 302 -18.95 -28.34 5.90
N SER A 303 -19.48 -28.67 4.72
CA SER A 303 -18.74 -29.43 3.71
C SER A 303 -17.48 -28.75 3.16
N VAL A 304 -17.27 -27.44 3.32
CA VAL A 304 -16.02 -26.76 2.93
C VAL A 304 -14.91 -26.88 3.99
N PHE A 305 -15.21 -27.41 5.17
CA PHE A 305 -14.26 -27.61 6.26
C PHE A 305 -13.70 -29.04 6.29
N GLY A 306 -12.50 -29.21 6.85
CA GLY A 306 -11.84 -30.51 6.95
C GLY A 306 -12.43 -31.45 8.01
N TYR A 307 -13.15 -30.89 8.99
CA TYR A 307 -13.64 -31.55 10.21
C TYR A 307 -15.15 -31.31 10.41
N ASN A 308 -15.81 -32.06 11.29
CA ASN A 308 -17.22 -31.86 11.59
C ASN A 308 -17.41 -30.88 12.76
N PHE A 309 -18.37 -29.97 12.65
CA PHE A 309 -18.64 -28.97 13.69
C PHE A 309 -19.11 -29.65 14.98
N GLY A 310 -18.43 -29.34 16.09
CA GLY A 310 -18.60 -30.02 17.38
C GLY A 310 -17.66 -31.22 17.60
N ASP A 311 -16.96 -31.70 16.57
CA ASP A 311 -15.94 -32.75 16.64
C ASP A 311 -14.70 -32.38 15.77
N PRO A 312 -13.80 -31.52 16.28
CA PRO A 312 -12.63 -31.03 15.53
C PRO A 312 -11.54 -32.08 15.25
N ASP A 313 -11.65 -33.27 15.82
CA ASP A 313 -10.71 -34.38 15.59
C ASP A 313 -11.21 -35.35 14.49
N SER A 314 -12.50 -35.29 14.16
CA SER A 314 -13.09 -36.05 13.07
C SER A 314 -12.76 -35.49 11.68
N MET A 315 -12.76 -36.37 10.67
CA MET A 315 -12.67 -35.99 9.26
C MET A 315 -14.09 -35.76 8.68
N ASN A 316 -14.34 -34.61 8.06
CA ASN A 316 -15.57 -34.37 7.31
C ASN A 316 -15.43 -34.85 5.87
N THR A 317 -16.23 -35.85 5.50
CA THR A 317 -16.27 -36.45 4.15
C THR A 317 -17.33 -35.84 3.23
N GLY A 318 -18.00 -34.75 3.64
CA GLY A 318 -18.95 -34.01 2.82
C GLY A 318 -18.27 -33.34 1.62
N ALA A 319 -18.93 -33.39 0.46
CA ALA A 319 -18.36 -32.93 -0.80
C ALA A 319 -18.52 -31.41 -0.98
N SER A 320 -17.41 -30.67 -1.07
CA SER A 320 -17.43 -29.19 -1.18
C SER A 320 -17.68 -28.65 -2.58
N ALA A 321 -17.57 -29.48 -3.63
CA ALA A 321 -17.63 -29.06 -5.05
C ALA A 321 -18.83 -28.17 -5.48
N PRO A 322 -20.07 -28.32 -4.94
CA PRO A 322 -21.18 -27.41 -5.26
C PRO A 322 -21.22 -26.14 -4.39
N ARG A 323 -20.31 -26.01 -3.40
CA ARG A 323 -20.22 -24.91 -2.42
C ARG A 323 -18.99 -24.02 -2.59
N VAL A 324 -18.02 -24.42 -3.41
CA VAL A 324 -16.75 -23.69 -3.59
C VAL A 324 -16.58 -23.19 -5.02
N MET A 325 -15.77 -22.12 -5.11
CA MET A 325 -15.28 -21.53 -6.36
C MET A 325 -14.52 -22.56 -7.20
N LYS A 326 -14.38 -22.29 -8.50
CA LYS A 326 -13.68 -23.16 -9.46
C LYS A 326 -12.61 -22.37 -10.21
N SER A 327 -11.44 -22.98 -10.41
CA SER A 327 -10.39 -22.43 -11.26
C SER A 327 -10.85 -22.44 -12.73
N VAL A 328 -10.39 -21.49 -13.53
CA VAL A 328 -10.79 -21.34 -14.94
C VAL A 328 -9.57 -21.38 -15.85
N VAL A 329 -9.63 -22.20 -16.91
CA VAL A 329 -8.63 -22.18 -17.99
C VAL A 329 -8.80 -20.87 -18.76
N ILE A 330 -7.74 -20.06 -18.89
CA ILE A 330 -7.78 -18.79 -19.61
C ILE A 330 -7.16 -18.88 -21.01
N SER A 331 -7.49 -17.91 -21.86
CA SER A 331 -6.64 -17.56 -23.00
C SER A 331 -5.53 -16.62 -22.50
N PRO A 332 -4.23 -16.92 -22.73
CA PRO A 332 -3.16 -15.97 -22.41
C PRO A 332 -3.16 -14.77 -23.37
N PHE A 333 -3.65 -14.96 -24.60
CA PHE A 333 -3.67 -13.93 -25.64
C PHE A 333 -4.50 -12.71 -25.23
N PHE A 334 -3.89 -11.54 -25.40
CA PHE A 334 -4.45 -10.20 -25.28
C PHE A 334 -3.66 -9.29 -26.22
N ASP A 335 -4.30 -8.32 -26.88
CA ASP A 335 -3.60 -7.37 -27.76
C ASP A 335 -3.28 -6.07 -27.01
N TRP A 336 -2.04 -5.98 -26.55
CA TRP A 336 -1.50 -4.78 -25.91
C TRP A 336 -1.32 -3.59 -26.88
N ASN A 337 -1.50 -3.75 -28.20
CA ASN A 337 -1.37 -2.70 -29.22
C ASN A 337 -0.06 -1.88 -29.16
N GLY A 338 1.03 -2.50 -28.71
CA GLY A 338 2.34 -1.85 -28.60
C GLY A 338 2.59 -1.05 -27.31
N ASP A 339 1.80 -1.34 -26.26
CA ASP A 339 1.96 -0.83 -24.88
C ASP A 339 3.41 -0.75 -24.38
N ARG A 340 3.67 0.19 -23.46
CA ARG A 340 4.94 0.35 -22.76
C ARG A 340 4.70 0.82 -21.32
N PRO A 341 5.33 0.19 -20.31
CA PRO A 341 5.26 0.67 -18.93
C PRO A 341 5.78 2.12 -18.85
N PRO A 342 5.07 3.05 -18.17
CA PRO A 342 5.44 4.47 -18.15
C PRO A 342 6.83 4.74 -17.54
N ARG A 343 7.22 3.96 -16.53
CA ARG A 343 8.54 4.02 -15.84
C ARG A 343 8.86 5.42 -15.30
N THR A 344 7.91 6.02 -14.61
CA THR A 344 8.08 7.28 -13.89
C THR A 344 9.22 7.13 -12.87
N PRO A 345 10.24 8.01 -12.88
CA PRO A 345 11.31 7.95 -11.89
C PRO A 345 10.75 8.10 -10.47
N TYR A 346 11.26 7.32 -9.52
CA TYR A 346 10.78 7.29 -8.14
C TYR A 346 10.69 8.69 -7.48
N ASN A 347 11.64 9.59 -7.73
CA ASN A 347 11.60 10.94 -7.17
C ASN A 347 10.48 11.81 -7.78
N GLU A 348 10.07 11.52 -9.00
CA GLU A 348 8.98 12.20 -9.72
C GLU A 348 7.61 11.53 -9.48
N THR A 349 7.59 10.40 -8.76
CA THR A 349 6.38 9.62 -8.51
C THR A 349 5.46 10.30 -7.49
N VAL A 350 4.15 10.24 -7.75
CA VAL A 350 3.07 10.52 -6.81
C VAL A 350 2.14 9.30 -6.81
N ILE A 351 2.02 8.65 -5.64
CA ILE A 351 1.21 7.44 -5.47
C ILE A 351 -0.20 7.83 -5.02
N TYR A 352 -1.22 7.19 -5.59
CA TYR A 352 -2.62 7.32 -5.21
C TYR A 352 -3.17 5.96 -4.78
N GLU A 353 -3.33 5.75 -3.47
CA GLU A 353 -3.81 4.49 -2.90
C GLU A 353 -5.33 4.40 -3.05
N ALA A 354 -5.81 3.40 -3.79
CA ALA A 354 -7.22 3.32 -4.20
C ALA A 354 -7.80 1.90 -4.17
N HIS A 355 -9.05 1.82 -3.73
CA HIS A 355 -9.84 0.59 -3.73
C HIS A 355 -10.71 0.48 -4.99
N ILE A 356 -10.51 -0.54 -5.85
CA ILE A 356 -11.23 -0.75 -7.12
C ILE A 356 -12.72 -0.39 -7.03
N ARG A 357 -13.42 -1.01 -6.06
CA ARG A 357 -14.86 -0.80 -5.85
C ARG A 357 -15.22 0.58 -5.32
N GLY A 358 -14.82 0.93 -4.09
CA GLY A 358 -15.20 2.20 -3.46
C GLY A 358 -14.81 3.46 -4.24
N LEU A 359 -13.71 3.42 -5.00
CA LEU A 359 -13.28 4.52 -5.86
C LEU A 359 -14.35 4.94 -6.87
N THR A 360 -15.09 3.98 -7.45
CA THR A 360 -15.95 4.24 -8.62
C THR A 360 -17.42 3.80 -8.47
N ILE A 361 -17.76 3.01 -7.45
CA ILE A 361 -19.11 2.45 -7.26
C ILE A 361 -20.22 3.52 -7.18
N ALA A 362 -19.92 4.67 -6.56
CA ALA A 362 -20.85 5.79 -6.42
C ALA A 362 -20.60 6.94 -7.44
N HIS A 363 -19.61 6.82 -8.35
CA HIS A 363 -19.21 7.92 -9.22
C HIS A 363 -20.31 8.30 -10.24
N PRO A 364 -20.88 9.52 -10.20
CA PRO A 364 -22.06 9.88 -11.00
C PRO A 364 -21.78 9.92 -12.51
N GLY A 365 -20.58 10.36 -12.91
CA GLY A 365 -20.15 10.45 -14.31
C GLY A 365 -19.81 9.12 -15.01
N LEU A 366 -19.85 7.97 -14.31
CA LEU A 366 -19.55 6.66 -14.90
C LEU A 366 -20.85 5.91 -15.29
N PRO A 367 -20.86 5.16 -16.41
CA PRO A 367 -21.94 4.22 -16.73
C PRO A 367 -22.14 3.20 -15.59
N PRO A 368 -23.38 2.89 -15.16
CA PRO A 368 -23.64 1.99 -14.03
C PRO A 368 -22.95 0.62 -14.12
N GLU A 369 -22.78 0.10 -15.33
CA GLU A 369 -22.12 -1.17 -15.63
C GLU A 369 -20.60 -1.20 -15.38
N TYR A 370 -19.95 -0.03 -15.25
CA TYR A 370 -18.52 0.09 -14.94
C TYR A 370 -18.25 0.59 -13.52
N ARG A 371 -19.29 0.84 -12.72
CA ARG A 371 -19.15 1.39 -11.37
C ARG A 371 -18.65 0.33 -10.41
N GLY A 372 -17.47 0.57 -9.83
CA GLY A 372 -16.83 -0.31 -8.87
C GLY A 372 -16.04 -1.46 -9.49
N THR A 373 -15.65 -1.35 -10.76
CA THR A 373 -14.97 -2.42 -11.51
C THR A 373 -13.63 -1.95 -12.09
N TYR A 374 -12.80 -2.89 -12.56
CA TYR A 374 -11.54 -2.61 -13.28
C TYR A 374 -11.78 -1.63 -14.46
N ALA A 375 -12.85 -1.81 -15.23
CA ALA A 375 -13.22 -0.88 -16.31
C ALA A 375 -13.56 0.54 -15.82
N GLY A 376 -14.08 0.69 -14.59
CA GLY A 376 -14.35 1.99 -13.98
C GLY A 376 -13.08 2.75 -13.58
N VAL A 377 -12.11 2.05 -12.98
CA VAL A 377 -10.84 2.65 -12.47
C VAL A 377 -10.04 3.31 -13.58
N ALA A 378 -10.07 2.76 -14.80
CA ALA A 378 -9.45 3.31 -15.99
C ALA A 378 -10.44 3.97 -16.97
N HIS A 379 -11.61 4.40 -16.50
CA HIS A 379 -12.54 5.21 -17.29
C HIS A 379 -11.95 6.62 -17.52
N PRO A 380 -12.14 7.28 -18.68
CA PRO A 380 -11.54 8.59 -18.95
C PRO A 380 -11.78 9.65 -17.87
N THR A 381 -12.96 9.67 -17.26
CA THR A 381 -13.31 10.58 -16.15
C THR A 381 -12.41 10.41 -14.91
N MET A 382 -11.95 9.18 -14.64
CA MET A 382 -10.99 8.92 -13.57
C MET A 382 -9.58 9.36 -13.96
N ILE A 383 -9.19 9.13 -15.22
CA ILE A 383 -7.91 9.57 -15.79
C ILE A 383 -7.78 11.11 -15.75
N ASP A 384 -8.84 11.83 -16.10
CA ASP A 384 -8.91 13.30 -15.97
C ASP A 384 -8.67 13.77 -14.52
N HIS A 385 -9.22 13.05 -13.52
CA HIS A 385 -9.03 13.34 -12.10
C HIS A 385 -7.59 13.04 -11.64
N TYR A 386 -7.03 11.88 -12.01
CA TYR A 386 -5.63 11.54 -11.72
C TYR A 386 -4.67 12.59 -12.30
N HIS A 387 -4.88 13.02 -13.54
CA HIS A 387 -4.09 14.08 -14.17
C HIS A 387 -4.24 15.45 -13.50
N LYS A 388 -5.46 15.81 -13.07
CA LYS A 388 -5.69 17.04 -12.29
C LYS A 388 -4.89 17.05 -10.98
N LEU A 389 -4.87 15.93 -10.27
CA LEU A 389 -4.10 15.75 -9.04
C LEU A 389 -2.59 15.55 -9.29
N GLY A 390 -2.15 15.34 -10.54
CA GLY A 390 -0.75 15.05 -10.85
C GLY A 390 -0.28 13.66 -10.38
N VAL A 391 -1.21 12.72 -10.19
CA VAL A 391 -0.92 11.31 -9.87
C VAL A 391 -0.15 10.66 -11.02
N THR A 392 0.88 9.87 -10.69
CA THR A 392 1.70 9.15 -11.66
C THR A 392 1.61 7.64 -11.52
N ALA A 393 1.18 7.14 -10.36
CA ALA A 393 1.01 5.73 -10.06
C ALA A 393 -0.25 5.53 -9.22
N VAL A 394 -1.09 4.56 -9.59
CA VAL A 394 -2.22 4.13 -8.75
C VAL A 394 -1.80 2.86 -8.02
N GLU A 395 -1.85 2.88 -6.69
CA GLU A 395 -1.59 1.72 -5.82
C GLU A 395 -2.94 1.09 -5.47
N LEU A 396 -3.17 -0.12 -6.00
CA LEU A 396 -4.45 -0.80 -5.91
C LEU A 396 -4.49 -1.74 -4.73
N MET A 397 -5.46 -1.52 -3.84
CA MET A 397 -5.78 -2.45 -2.75
C MET A 397 -6.04 -3.89 -3.28
N PRO A 398 -5.77 -4.94 -2.48
CA PRO A 398 -5.54 -6.31 -2.95
C PRO A 398 -6.46 -6.82 -4.07
N VAL A 399 -5.89 -6.98 -5.26
CA VAL A 399 -6.60 -7.48 -6.45
C VAL A 399 -6.47 -8.99 -6.68
N HIS A 400 -5.66 -9.70 -5.88
CA HIS A 400 -5.64 -11.18 -5.88
C HIS A 400 -7.04 -11.74 -5.58
N GLN A 401 -7.36 -12.96 -6.04
CA GLN A 401 -8.62 -13.59 -5.67
C GLN A 401 -8.62 -13.97 -4.17
N PHE A 402 -9.26 -13.12 -3.36
CA PHE A 402 -9.60 -13.35 -1.97
C PHE A 402 -11.00 -13.99 -1.81
N VAL A 403 -11.39 -14.27 -0.55
CA VAL A 403 -12.70 -14.83 -0.18
C VAL A 403 -13.54 -13.85 0.64
N GLN A 404 -14.86 -14.06 0.65
CA GLN A 404 -15.79 -13.37 1.55
C GLN A 404 -15.91 -14.18 2.84
N ASP A 405 -15.23 -13.76 3.91
CA ASP A 405 -15.06 -14.52 5.15
C ASP A 405 -16.36 -15.01 5.82
N GLU A 406 -16.37 -16.28 6.27
CA GLU A 406 -17.54 -16.94 6.86
C GLU A 406 -18.16 -16.16 8.03
N HIS A 407 -17.30 -15.61 8.90
CA HIS A 407 -17.72 -14.86 10.08
C HIS A 407 -18.27 -13.47 9.73
N LEU A 408 -17.78 -12.83 8.65
CA LEU A 408 -18.33 -11.57 8.13
C LEU A 408 -19.68 -11.82 7.45
N VAL A 409 -19.76 -12.82 6.56
CA VAL A 409 -20.98 -13.17 5.82
C VAL A 409 -22.12 -13.55 6.79
N ARG A 410 -21.83 -14.29 7.86
CA ARG A 410 -22.81 -14.60 8.93
C ARG A 410 -23.33 -13.36 9.67
N ARG A 411 -22.55 -12.28 9.69
CA ARG A 411 -22.88 -11.01 10.35
C ARG A 411 -23.48 -9.98 9.38
N GLY A 412 -23.66 -10.33 8.10
CA GLY A 412 -24.15 -9.42 7.05
C GLY A 412 -23.08 -8.49 6.47
N LEU A 413 -21.81 -8.69 6.84
CA LEU A 413 -20.66 -7.93 6.36
C LEU A 413 -19.96 -8.66 5.21
N ARG A 414 -19.02 -7.99 4.55
CA ARG A 414 -18.19 -8.53 3.46
C ARG A 414 -16.73 -8.22 3.73
N ASN A 415 -15.80 -9.08 3.34
CA ASN A 415 -14.40 -8.67 3.24
C ASN A 415 -14.33 -7.64 2.09
N TYR A 416 -14.06 -6.39 2.45
CA TYR A 416 -14.06 -5.27 1.51
C TYR A 416 -12.66 -5.08 0.94
N TRP A 417 -11.68 -4.80 1.80
CA TRP A 417 -10.29 -4.50 1.41
C TRP A 417 -9.58 -5.62 0.63
N GLY A 418 -9.90 -6.90 0.89
CA GLY A 418 -9.34 -8.02 0.15
C GLY A 418 -8.02 -8.61 0.68
N TYR A 419 -7.54 -8.19 1.86
CA TYR A 419 -6.37 -8.78 2.56
C TYR A 419 -6.66 -10.19 3.09
N ASN A 420 -6.99 -11.12 2.19
CA ASN A 420 -7.25 -12.52 2.52
C ASN A 420 -7.10 -13.41 1.27
N SER A 421 -5.90 -13.41 0.67
CA SER A 421 -5.65 -14.04 -0.64
C SER A 421 -5.85 -15.57 -0.65
N LEU A 422 -6.34 -16.11 -1.77
CA LEU A 422 -6.48 -17.56 -2.00
C LEU A 422 -5.87 -18.05 -3.32
N ALA A 423 -5.87 -17.24 -4.38
CA ALA A 423 -5.16 -17.55 -5.63
C ALA A 423 -4.41 -16.31 -6.14
N PHE A 424 -3.08 -16.32 -6.01
CA PHE A 424 -2.24 -15.15 -6.24
C PHE A 424 -2.15 -14.71 -7.71
N LEU A 425 -2.36 -15.63 -8.67
CA LEU A 425 -2.30 -15.32 -10.12
C LEU A 425 -3.66 -14.91 -10.73
N ALA A 426 -4.74 -14.89 -9.95
CA ALA A 426 -6.08 -14.55 -10.41
C ALA A 426 -6.47 -13.13 -9.94
N PRO A 427 -6.91 -12.23 -10.84
CA PRO A 427 -7.67 -11.06 -10.43
C PRO A 427 -8.98 -11.46 -9.72
N HIS A 428 -9.37 -10.69 -8.70
CA HIS A 428 -10.62 -10.90 -7.96
C HIS A 428 -11.84 -10.78 -8.89
N ASN A 429 -12.62 -11.86 -8.97
CA ASN A 429 -13.72 -11.99 -9.92
C ASN A 429 -14.86 -10.97 -9.74
N ALA A 430 -15.18 -10.57 -8.50
CA ALA A 430 -16.26 -9.61 -8.24
C ALA A 430 -15.92 -8.14 -8.56
N TYR A 431 -14.68 -7.85 -8.98
CA TYR A 431 -14.25 -6.54 -9.47
C TYR A 431 -14.32 -6.40 -11.00
N ALA A 432 -14.81 -7.41 -11.73
CA ALA A 432 -15.04 -7.31 -13.17
C ALA A 432 -16.49 -6.94 -13.50
N ALA A 433 -16.70 -5.99 -14.43
CA ALA A 433 -18.00 -5.71 -15.01
C ALA A 433 -18.56 -6.92 -15.78
N ASN A 434 -17.67 -7.71 -16.39
CA ASN A 434 -18.06 -8.90 -17.15
C ASN A 434 -17.98 -10.17 -16.30
N ALA A 435 -19.09 -10.56 -15.67
CA ALA A 435 -19.23 -11.75 -14.83
C ALA A 435 -19.10 -13.12 -15.56
N ARG A 436 -18.65 -13.15 -16.82
CA ARG A 436 -18.33 -14.41 -17.52
C ARG A 436 -16.98 -14.94 -17.05
N ALA A 437 -16.95 -16.19 -16.60
CA ALA A 437 -15.76 -16.92 -16.16
C ALA A 437 -14.50 -16.62 -17.01
N GLY A 438 -13.45 -16.09 -16.36
CA GLY A 438 -12.16 -15.77 -16.98
C GLY A 438 -12.06 -14.40 -17.65
N GLN A 439 -13.14 -13.61 -17.73
CA GLN A 439 -13.07 -12.26 -18.32
C GLN A 439 -12.39 -11.24 -17.42
N GLN A 440 -12.30 -11.47 -16.10
CA GLN A 440 -11.62 -10.54 -15.18
C GLN A 440 -10.14 -10.31 -15.55
N VAL A 441 -9.47 -11.29 -16.17
CA VAL A 441 -8.10 -11.17 -16.67
C VAL A 441 -8.02 -10.20 -17.86
N GLN A 442 -9.00 -10.27 -18.77
CA GLN A 442 -9.03 -9.43 -19.96
C GLN A 442 -9.45 -8.00 -19.61
N GLU A 443 -10.35 -7.84 -18.64
CA GLU A 443 -10.75 -6.52 -18.11
C GLU A 443 -9.61 -5.86 -17.30
N PHE A 444 -8.86 -6.63 -16.50
CA PHE A 444 -7.67 -6.14 -15.81
C PHE A 444 -6.57 -5.70 -16.79
N LYS A 445 -6.22 -6.53 -17.79
CA LYS A 445 -5.22 -6.16 -18.82
C LYS A 445 -5.65 -4.89 -19.58
N LEU A 446 -6.95 -4.70 -19.84
CA LEU A 446 -7.49 -3.48 -20.45
C LEU A 446 -7.41 -2.26 -19.52
N MET A 447 -7.67 -2.42 -18.22
CA MET A 447 -7.49 -1.37 -17.21
C MET A 447 -6.03 -0.87 -17.19
N VAL A 448 -5.07 -1.79 -17.06
CA VAL A 448 -3.63 -1.45 -17.07
C VAL A 448 -3.25 -0.74 -18.36
N LYS A 449 -3.63 -1.29 -19.52
CA LYS A 449 -3.34 -0.69 -20.83
C LYS A 449 -3.87 0.75 -20.94
N ASN A 450 -5.10 1.00 -20.48
CA ASN A 450 -5.70 2.33 -20.54
C ASN A 450 -5.01 3.35 -19.61
N LEU A 451 -4.49 2.90 -18.47
CA LEU A 451 -3.67 3.73 -17.57
C LEU A 451 -2.28 4.00 -18.19
N HIS A 452 -1.66 3.01 -18.82
CA HIS A 452 -0.39 3.17 -19.54
C HIS A 452 -0.50 4.10 -20.76
N ASP A 453 -1.59 4.03 -21.54
CA ASP A 453 -1.87 4.98 -22.62
C ASP A 453 -1.98 6.43 -22.11
N ALA A 454 -2.34 6.62 -20.84
CA ALA A 454 -2.34 7.91 -20.13
C ALA A 454 -1.01 8.23 -19.43
N GLY A 455 -0.03 7.32 -19.40
CA GLY A 455 1.24 7.49 -18.69
C GLY A 455 1.16 7.32 -17.17
N ILE A 456 0.12 6.62 -16.68
CA ILE A 456 -0.10 6.33 -15.26
C ILE A 456 0.29 4.87 -14.99
N GLU A 457 1.16 4.67 -14.01
CA GLU A 457 1.66 3.36 -13.61
C GLU A 457 0.67 2.59 -12.72
N VAL A 458 0.75 1.26 -12.74
CA VAL A 458 -0.07 0.40 -11.87
C VAL A 458 0.81 -0.33 -10.85
N ILE A 459 0.58 -0.04 -9.57
CA ILE A 459 1.17 -0.75 -8.44
C ILE A 459 0.08 -1.61 -7.79
N LEU A 460 0.40 -2.85 -7.43
CA LEU A 460 -0.53 -3.74 -6.72
C LEU A 460 -0.12 -3.94 -5.27
N ASP A 461 -1.07 -3.81 -4.35
CA ASP A 461 -0.95 -4.41 -3.03
C ASP A 461 -1.04 -5.94 -3.13
N VAL A 462 -0.06 -6.63 -2.55
CA VAL A 462 0.11 -8.08 -2.69
C VAL A 462 0.34 -8.78 -1.34
N VAL A 463 -0.69 -9.52 -0.92
CA VAL A 463 -0.63 -10.44 0.22
C VAL A 463 0.00 -11.76 -0.22
N TYR A 464 1.24 -12.00 0.22
CA TYR A 464 1.94 -13.30 0.12
C TYR A 464 2.27 -13.91 1.50
N ASN A 465 2.02 -13.19 2.59
CA ASN A 465 2.42 -13.60 3.94
C ASN A 465 1.45 -14.63 4.59
N HIS A 466 0.16 -14.58 4.26
CA HIS A 466 -0.89 -15.48 4.76
C HIS A 466 -1.91 -15.89 3.66
N THR A 467 -2.95 -16.65 4.03
CA THR A 467 -4.04 -17.06 3.12
C THR A 467 -5.41 -17.20 3.80
N ALA A 468 -6.47 -17.18 2.98
CA ALA A 468 -7.88 -17.45 3.30
C ALA A 468 -8.22 -18.81 3.94
N GLU A 469 -7.27 -19.73 4.10
CA GLU A 469 -7.52 -20.96 4.84
C GLU A 469 -7.38 -20.79 6.37
N GLY A 470 -6.93 -19.61 6.84
CA GLY A 470 -6.85 -19.27 8.26
C GLY A 470 -6.04 -20.27 9.10
N ASN A 471 -6.36 -20.40 10.40
CA ASN A 471 -5.74 -21.42 11.27
C ASN A 471 -6.34 -22.83 11.06
N HIS A 472 -5.95 -23.79 11.91
CA HIS A 472 -6.40 -25.18 11.90
C HIS A 472 -7.92 -25.44 11.89
N MET A 473 -8.74 -24.47 12.29
CA MET A 473 -10.22 -24.51 12.26
C MET A 473 -10.81 -23.83 11.01
N GLY A 474 -9.98 -23.22 10.16
CA GLY A 474 -10.42 -22.65 8.89
C GLY A 474 -10.76 -23.72 7.84
N PRO A 475 -11.22 -23.30 6.66
CA PRO A 475 -11.71 -24.20 5.62
C PRO A 475 -10.58 -24.97 4.91
N VAL A 476 -10.96 -25.79 3.93
CA VAL A 476 -10.04 -26.52 3.03
C VAL A 476 -10.47 -26.23 1.59
N LEU A 477 -9.75 -25.32 0.93
CA LEU A 477 -10.10 -24.66 -0.33
C LEU A 477 -8.96 -24.74 -1.37
N CYS A 478 -7.71 -24.82 -0.93
CA CYS A 478 -6.52 -24.78 -1.79
C CYS A 478 -5.35 -25.53 -1.09
N PHE A 479 -4.27 -24.80 -0.77
CA PHE A 479 -2.98 -25.25 -0.26
C PHE A 479 -3.04 -26.35 0.81
N ARG A 480 -3.92 -26.20 1.82
CA ARG A 480 -4.11 -27.13 2.95
C ARG A 480 -4.53 -28.53 2.52
N GLY A 481 -5.34 -28.64 1.47
CA GLY A 481 -5.75 -29.92 0.92
C GLY A 481 -4.71 -30.53 -0.01
N ILE A 482 -3.81 -29.71 -0.57
CA ILE A 482 -2.77 -30.09 -1.55
C ILE A 482 -1.52 -30.58 -0.84
N ASP A 483 -0.89 -29.73 -0.04
CA ASP A 483 0.29 -30.07 0.76
C ASP A 483 0.46 -29.09 1.93
N ASN A 484 -0.27 -29.37 3.02
CA ASN A 484 -0.34 -28.47 4.16
C ASN A 484 1.03 -28.14 4.79
N ALA A 485 1.97 -29.09 4.80
CA ALA A 485 3.28 -28.91 5.42
C ALA A 485 4.30 -28.25 4.48
N ALA A 486 4.16 -28.40 3.16
CA ALA A 486 4.94 -27.63 2.21
C ALA A 486 4.54 -26.15 2.19
N TYR A 487 3.23 -25.85 2.18
CA TYR A 487 2.73 -24.47 2.02
C TYR A 487 2.77 -23.63 3.31
N TYR A 488 2.47 -24.20 4.49
CA TYR A 488 2.33 -23.42 5.74
C TYR A 488 3.44 -23.67 6.76
N ARG A 489 3.73 -22.64 7.56
CA ARG A 489 4.53 -22.78 8.78
C ARG A 489 3.69 -23.46 9.86
N LEU A 490 4.07 -24.66 10.25
CA LEU A 490 3.46 -25.39 11.36
C LEU A 490 4.30 -25.21 12.63
N ILE A 491 3.70 -25.39 13.81
CA ILE A 491 4.43 -25.36 15.08
C ILE A 491 5.26 -26.65 15.20
N GLU A 492 6.58 -26.53 15.42
CA GLU A 492 7.50 -27.68 15.34
C GLU A 492 7.18 -28.80 16.35
N ASP A 493 6.84 -28.44 17.59
CA ASP A 493 6.47 -29.38 18.66
C ASP A 493 5.01 -29.90 18.57
N ASP A 494 4.13 -29.22 17.82
CA ASP A 494 2.75 -29.68 17.56
C ASP A 494 2.27 -29.26 16.15
N PRO A 495 2.62 -30.05 15.11
CA PRO A 495 2.29 -29.74 13.72
C PRO A 495 0.79 -29.73 13.39
N ARG A 496 -0.09 -30.01 14.36
CA ARG A 496 -1.53 -29.73 14.24
C ARG A 496 -1.80 -28.24 14.02
N TYR A 497 -0.99 -27.39 14.66
CA TYR A 497 -1.17 -25.95 14.72
C TYR A 497 -0.22 -25.20 13.77
N TYR A 498 -0.58 -23.96 13.48
CA TYR A 498 0.08 -23.09 12.51
C TYR A 498 0.84 -22.01 13.30
N MET A 499 2.03 -21.66 12.81
CA MET A 499 2.70 -20.44 13.27
C MET A 499 2.03 -19.25 12.59
N ASP A 500 1.78 -18.20 13.36
CA ASP A 500 1.13 -16.98 12.88
C ASP A 500 1.91 -15.74 13.34
N TYR A 501 2.51 -15.06 12.38
CA TYR A 501 3.16 -13.75 12.55
C TYR A 501 2.32 -12.59 11.99
N THR A 502 1.11 -12.90 11.48
CA THR A 502 0.26 -12.00 10.69
C THR A 502 -1.04 -11.61 11.41
N GLY A 503 -1.49 -12.43 12.37
CA GLY A 503 -2.77 -12.26 13.06
C GLY A 503 -3.97 -12.92 12.36
N THR A 504 -3.76 -13.51 11.18
CA THR A 504 -4.83 -14.11 10.34
C THR A 504 -4.98 -15.63 10.53
N GLY A 505 -4.14 -16.23 11.38
CA GLY A 505 -4.19 -17.64 11.76
C GLY A 505 -3.22 -18.57 11.02
N ASN A 506 -2.51 -18.09 9.99
CA ASN A 506 -1.41 -18.84 9.36
C ASN A 506 -0.28 -17.92 8.90
N SER A 507 0.84 -18.52 8.49
CA SER A 507 1.91 -17.83 7.79
C SER A 507 2.53 -18.75 6.74
N MET A 508 2.79 -18.20 5.55
CA MET A 508 3.32 -18.95 4.42
C MET A 508 4.77 -19.40 4.65
N ARG A 509 5.08 -20.63 4.22
CA ARG A 509 6.39 -21.27 4.40
C ARG A 509 7.36 -20.88 3.29
N VAL A 510 7.71 -19.60 3.24
CA VAL A 510 8.62 -18.98 2.24
C VAL A 510 10.09 -19.46 2.27
N ARG A 511 10.37 -20.59 2.92
CA ARG A 511 11.63 -21.35 2.79
C ARG A 511 11.48 -22.61 1.94
N HIS A 512 10.25 -22.98 1.60
CA HIS A 512 9.96 -24.16 0.78
C HIS A 512 10.18 -23.81 -0.71
N PRO A 513 10.97 -24.58 -1.48
CA PRO A 513 11.32 -24.22 -2.86
C PRO A 513 10.10 -23.93 -3.75
N HIS A 514 9.05 -24.76 -3.69
CA HIS A 514 7.84 -24.54 -4.49
C HIS A 514 6.92 -23.41 -3.97
N VAL A 515 7.07 -22.96 -2.73
CA VAL A 515 6.36 -21.77 -2.21
C VAL A 515 7.07 -20.51 -2.67
N LEU A 516 8.41 -20.46 -2.57
CA LEU A 516 9.22 -19.41 -3.19
C LEU A 516 9.00 -19.34 -4.70
N GLN A 517 8.92 -20.49 -5.37
CA GLN A 517 8.60 -20.55 -6.79
C GLN A 517 7.21 -19.94 -7.07
N LEU A 518 6.16 -20.33 -6.34
CA LEU A 518 4.82 -19.76 -6.51
C LEU A 518 4.80 -18.23 -6.35
N ILE A 519 5.47 -17.70 -5.34
CA ILE A 519 5.54 -16.24 -5.11
C ILE A 519 6.30 -15.56 -6.24
N MET A 520 7.47 -16.08 -6.64
CA MET A 520 8.27 -15.49 -7.71
C MET A 520 7.63 -15.62 -9.10
N ASP A 521 6.97 -16.74 -9.41
CA ASP A 521 6.23 -16.93 -10.66
C ASP A 521 4.94 -16.09 -10.69
N SER A 522 4.30 -15.84 -9.52
CA SER A 522 3.21 -14.88 -9.39
C SER A 522 3.67 -13.44 -9.66
N LEU A 523 4.75 -12.99 -9.01
CA LEU A 523 5.35 -11.67 -9.24
C LEU A 523 5.74 -11.48 -10.71
N ARG A 524 6.42 -12.47 -11.32
CA ARG A 524 6.74 -12.45 -12.76
C ARG A 524 5.49 -12.37 -13.63
N TYR A 525 4.45 -13.17 -13.33
CA TYR A 525 3.19 -13.16 -14.08
C TYR A 525 2.53 -11.77 -14.07
N TRP A 526 2.42 -11.13 -12.90
CA TRP A 526 1.84 -9.79 -12.82
C TRP A 526 2.65 -8.76 -13.64
N VAL A 527 3.99 -8.83 -13.65
CA VAL A 527 4.82 -7.93 -14.48
C VAL A 527 4.76 -8.29 -15.99
N THR A 528 4.98 -9.55 -16.38
CA THR A 528 5.16 -9.90 -17.81
C THR A 528 3.87 -10.21 -18.56
N GLU A 529 2.85 -10.73 -17.88
CA GLU A 529 1.56 -11.05 -18.50
C GLU A 529 0.52 -9.97 -18.27
N MET A 530 0.54 -9.31 -17.10
CA MET A 530 -0.45 -8.32 -16.68
C MET A 530 0.07 -6.88 -16.71
N HIS A 531 1.36 -6.67 -17.04
CA HIS A 531 2.04 -5.38 -17.21
C HIS A 531 2.05 -4.47 -15.96
N VAL A 532 2.06 -5.03 -14.76
CA VAL A 532 2.17 -4.28 -13.50
C VAL A 532 3.56 -3.64 -13.33
N ASP A 533 3.61 -2.35 -12.98
CA ASP A 533 4.85 -1.57 -12.81
C ASP A 533 5.50 -1.71 -11.42
N GLY A 534 4.80 -2.29 -10.45
CA GLY A 534 5.32 -2.52 -9.11
C GLY A 534 4.36 -3.12 -8.10
N PHE A 535 4.86 -3.30 -6.88
CA PHE A 535 4.16 -3.99 -5.80
C PHE A 535 4.36 -3.29 -4.45
N ARG A 536 3.29 -3.16 -3.66
CA ARG A 536 3.33 -2.91 -2.21
C ARG A 536 3.09 -4.23 -1.49
N PHE A 537 4.08 -4.67 -0.70
CA PHE A 537 4.03 -5.96 -0.01
C PHE A 537 3.48 -5.77 1.41
N ASP A 538 2.29 -6.34 1.63
CA ASP A 538 1.63 -6.48 2.93
C ASP A 538 2.47 -7.29 3.93
N LEU A 539 2.58 -6.78 5.16
CA LEU A 539 3.33 -7.37 6.29
C LEU A 539 4.69 -7.99 5.88
N ALA A 540 5.46 -7.26 5.06
CA ALA A 540 6.58 -7.82 4.29
C ALA A 540 7.70 -8.43 5.14
N ALA A 541 7.83 -8.02 6.42
CA ALA A 541 8.76 -8.64 7.37
C ALA A 541 8.51 -10.16 7.54
N THR A 542 7.26 -10.63 7.40
CA THR A 542 6.89 -12.05 7.46
C THR A 542 7.58 -12.88 6.37
N LEU A 543 7.82 -12.28 5.20
CA LEU A 543 8.50 -12.92 4.07
C LEU A 543 10.02 -13.06 4.32
N ALA A 544 10.57 -12.30 5.28
CA ALA A 544 11.98 -12.31 5.64
C ALA A 544 12.33 -13.20 6.84
N ARG A 545 11.32 -13.82 7.49
CA ARG A 545 11.53 -14.70 8.65
C ARG A 545 12.07 -16.08 8.21
N GLU A 546 13.37 -16.32 8.39
CA GLU A 546 13.96 -17.65 8.20
C GLU A 546 13.74 -18.55 9.45
N PHE A 547 13.81 -17.99 10.66
CA PHE A 547 13.52 -18.70 11.92
C PHE A 547 12.59 -17.83 12.81
N TYR A 548 12.99 -17.55 14.05
CA TYR A 548 12.30 -16.59 14.93
C TYR A 548 12.68 -15.13 14.66
N GLU A 549 13.82 -14.90 14.02
CA GLU A 549 14.36 -13.58 13.69
C GLU A 549 14.09 -13.24 12.21
N VAL A 550 14.01 -11.95 11.91
CA VAL A 550 13.99 -11.41 10.55
C VAL A 550 15.44 -11.18 10.11
N ASP A 551 15.86 -11.84 9.04
CA ASP A 551 17.19 -11.64 8.45
C ASP A 551 17.09 -10.80 7.17
N ARG A 552 17.98 -9.82 7.00
CA ARG A 552 18.12 -9.08 5.74
C ARG A 552 18.58 -10.01 4.58
N LEU A 553 19.17 -11.16 4.89
CA LEU A 553 19.66 -12.19 3.97
C LEU A 553 18.65 -13.35 3.78
N SER A 554 17.34 -13.08 3.84
CA SER A 554 16.33 -14.11 3.55
C SER A 554 16.40 -14.59 2.10
N SER A 555 16.16 -15.89 1.90
CA SER A 555 16.16 -16.53 0.57
C SER A 555 15.21 -15.86 -0.43
N PHE A 556 14.13 -15.23 0.06
CA PHE A 556 13.19 -14.45 -0.74
C PHE A 556 13.82 -13.15 -1.28
N PHE A 557 14.51 -12.38 -0.45
CA PHE A 557 15.13 -11.12 -0.86
C PHE A 557 16.27 -11.33 -1.86
N ASP A 558 17.12 -12.34 -1.66
CA ASP A 558 18.17 -12.70 -2.62
C ASP A 558 17.55 -13.04 -3.99
N LEU A 559 16.48 -13.83 -4.02
CA LEU A 559 15.77 -14.20 -5.24
C LEU A 559 15.14 -12.99 -5.96
N VAL A 560 14.49 -12.08 -5.22
CA VAL A 560 13.95 -10.82 -5.78
C VAL A 560 15.06 -9.93 -6.33
N GLN A 561 16.16 -9.78 -5.61
CA GLN A 561 17.27 -8.89 -5.98
C GLN A 561 18.04 -9.37 -7.23
N GLN A 562 18.16 -10.68 -7.44
CA GLN A 562 18.78 -11.23 -8.67
C GLN A 562 17.84 -11.36 -9.87
N ASP A 563 16.51 -11.27 -9.67
CA ASP A 563 15.57 -11.60 -10.74
C ASP A 563 15.53 -10.51 -11.83
N PRO A 564 15.75 -10.85 -13.12
CA PRO A 564 15.87 -9.87 -14.19
C PRO A 564 14.55 -9.20 -14.60
N VAL A 565 13.43 -9.60 -14.02
CA VAL A 565 12.10 -8.98 -14.18
C VAL A 565 11.72 -8.23 -12.90
N VAL A 566 11.71 -8.91 -11.76
CA VAL A 566 11.18 -8.37 -10.49
C VAL A 566 12.08 -7.28 -9.90
N SER A 567 13.40 -7.32 -10.13
CA SER A 567 14.32 -6.24 -9.73
C SER A 567 14.19 -4.95 -10.56
N GLN A 568 13.36 -4.94 -11.60
CA GLN A 568 13.23 -3.83 -12.57
C GLN A 568 11.92 -3.03 -12.41
N VAL A 569 11.05 -3.43 -11.48
CA VAL A 569 9.77 -2.78 -11.13
C VAL A 569 9.86 -2.10 -9.77
N LYS A 570 8.85 -1.28 -9.40
CA LYS A 570 8.80 -0.65 -8.08
C LYS A 570 8.55 -1.70 -6.99
N LEU A 571 9.34 -1.66 -5.92
CA LEU A 571 9.22 -2.54 -4.76
C LEU A 571 9.00 -1.69 -3.51
N ILE A 572 7.80 -1.72 -2.97
CA ILE A 572 7.38 -1.05 -1.74
C ILE A 572 7.13 -2.12 -0.68
N ALA A 573 7.73 -1.97 0.50
CA ALA A 573 7.45 -2.82 1.66
C ALA A 573 6.58 -2.09 2.67
N GLU A 574 5.64 -2.82 3.29
CA GLU A 574 5.25 -2.55 4.66
C GLU A 574 6.30 -3.16 5.61
N PRO A 575 7.13 -2.35 6.29
CA PRO A 575 8.32 -2.85 6.95
C PRO A 575 8.05 -3.31 8.40
N TRP A 576 6.95 -4.02 8.63
CA TRP A 576 6.64 -4.64 9.93
C TRP A 576 5.81 -5.92 9.82
N ASP A 577 5.74 -6.69 10.93
CA ASP A 577 4.78 -7.76 11.18
C ASP A 577 4.46 -7.84 12.70
N LEU A 578 3.52 -8.70 13.11
CA LEU A 578 3.10 -8.83 14.52
C LEU A 578 4.03 -9.69 15.38
N GLY A 579 5.04 -10.33 14.77
CA GLY A 579 5.97 -11.21 15.46
C GLY A 579 7.02 -10.46 16.28
N ALA A 580 7.68 -11.16 17.20
CA ALA A 580 8.82 -10.61 17.92
C ALA A 580 9.91 -10.16 16.93
N GLY A 581 10.43 -8.94 17.12
CA GLY A 581 11.39 -8.33 16.18
C GLY A 581 10.80 -7.93 14.81
N GLY A 582 9.46 -7.90 14.67
CA GLY A 582 8.79 -7.65 13.40
C GLY A 582 9.01 -6.25 12.82
N TYR A 583 9.22 -5.21 13.65
CA TYR A 583 9.40 -3.83 13.18
C TYR A 583 10.78 -3.60 12.55
N GLN A 584 10.80 -3.32 11.25
CA GLN A 584 11.98 -3.35 10.38
C GLN A 584 12.10 -2.08 9.51
N VAL A 585 11.56 -0.95 9.96
CA VAL A 585 11.73 0.36 9.29
C VAL A 585 13.22 0.72 9.20
N GLY A 586 13.69 1.02 7.99
CA GLY A 586 15.10 1.25 7.66
C GLY A 586 15.91 -0.03 7.43
N ASN A 587 15.29 -1.22 7.50
CA ASN A 587 16.00 -2.50 7.42
C ASN A 587 15.85 -3.28 6.11
N PHE A 588 15.05 -2.85 5.14
CA PHE A 588 14.91 -3.59 3.89
C PHE A 588 16.15 -3.46 2.97
N PRO A 589 16.40 -4.40 2.05
CA PRO A 589 17.54 -4.35 1.14
C PRO A 589 17.53 -3.11 0.21
N PRO A 590 18.67 -2.60 -0.30
CA PRO A 590 18.74 -1.30 -0.98
C PRO A 590 17.91 -1.10 -2.26
N LEU A 591 17.33 -2.15 -2.85
CA LEU A 591 16.35 -2.03 -3.95
C LEU A 591 14.95 -1.62 -3.48
N TRP A 592 14.65 -1.79 -2.19
CA TRP A 592 13.32 -1.60 -1.63
C TRP A 592 13.10 -0.17 -1.12
N THR A 593 11.91 0.31 -1.41
CA THR A 593 11.30 1.49 -0.79
C THR A 593 10.35 1.01 0.31
N GLU A 594 10.10 1.84 1.33
CA GLU A 594 9.38 1.45 2.55
C GLU A 594 8.28 2.46 2.89
N TRP A 595 7.11 1.96 3.31
CA TRP A 595 6.09 2.78 3.99
C TRP A 595 6.66 3.37 5.28
N ASN A 596 6.93 4.67 5.29
CA ASN A 596 7.58 5.34 6.40
C ASN A 596 6.59 5.64 7.54
N GLY A 597 6.31 4.63 8.37
CA GLY A 597 5.47 4.77 9.56
C GLY A 597 5.95 5.86 10.54
N LYS A 598 7.26 6.13 10.63
CA LYS A 598 7.77 7.27 11.42
C LYS A 598 7.35 8.62 10.82
N TYR A 599 7.35 8.76 9.49
CA TYR A 599 6.90 9.98 8.82
C TYR A 599 5.44 10.28 9.18
N ARG A 600 4.56 9.28 8.99
CA ARG A 600 3.14 9.35 9.36
C ARG A 600 2.98 9.82 10.81
N ASP A 601 3.65 9.14 11.73
CA ASP A 601 3.51 9.35 13.16
C ASP A 601 4.00 10.74 13.59
N THR A 602 5.22 11.14 13.19
CA THR A 602 5.80 12.45 13.53
C THR A 602 5.01 13.62 12.94
N VAL A 603 4.52 13.50 11.70
CA VAL A 603 3.73 14.57 11.06
C VAL A 603 2.36 14.71 11.72
N ARG A 604 1.69 13.60 12.07
CA ARG A 604 0.46 13.60 12.89
C ARG A 604 0.68 14.27 14.25
N ASP A 605 1.74 13.88 14.95
CA ASP A 605 2.09 14.42 16.27
C ASP A 605 2.45 15.91 16.24
N PHE A 606 3.21 16.37 15.24
CA PHE A 606 3.55 17.78 15.07
C PHE A 606 2.31 18.66 14.91
N TRP A 607 1.41 18.32 13.98
CA TRP A 607 0.23 19.15 13.71
C TRP A 607 -0.80 19.13 14.84
N ARG A 608 -1.06 17.98 15.49
CA ARG A 608 -1.87 17.98 16.71
C ARG A 608 -1.21 18.71 17.89
N GLY A 609 0.10 18.95 17.82
CA GLY A 609 0.84 19.82 18.75
C GLY A 609 1.42 19.07 19.94
N GLN A 610 1.90 17.85 19.73
CA GLN A 610 2.79 17.16 20.67
C GLN A 610 4.23 17.66 20.50
N ASP A 611 4.95 17.81 21.59
CA ASP A 611 6.34 18.28 21.57
C ASP A 611 7.31 17.12 21.28
N GLN A 612 7.67 16.94 20.00
CA GLN A 612 8.64 15.90 19.57
C GLN A 612 10.04 16.46 19.22
N GLY A 613 10.22 17.78 19.27
CA GLY A 613 11.46 18.46 18.89
C GLY A 613 11.58 18.66 17.37
N ILE A 614 12.19 19.77 16.96
CA ILE A 614 12.30 20.15 15.54
C ILE A 614 13.14 19.13 14.75
N ALA A 615 14.14 18.51 15.37
CA ALA A 615 15.04 17.53 14.73
C ALA A 615 14.32 16.33 14.11
N GLU A 616 13.30 15.77 14.77
CA GLU A 616 12.58 14.59 14.27
C GLU A 616 11.71 14.96 13.06
N PHE A 617 10.96 16.08 13.14
CA PHE A 617 10.17 16.59 12.02
C PHE A 617 11.04 17.03 10.84
N ALA A 618 12.17 17.71 11.11
CA ALA A 618 13.13 18.11 10.09
C ALA A 618 13.72 16.90 9.34
N SER A 619 14.02 15.82 10.05
CA SER A 619 14.47 14.56 9.46
C SER A 619 13.39 13.95 8.56
N ARG A 620 12.12 13.98 8.97
CA ARG A 620 11.00 13.55 8.11
C ARG A 620 10.81 14.41 6.86
N LEU A 621 10.79 15.73 7.02
CA LEU A 621 10.65 16.72 5.92
C LEU A 621 11.77 16.58 4.86
N THR A 622 12.97 16.18 5.29
CA THR A 622 14.15 15.98 4.42
C THR A 622 14.34 14.55 3.91
N GLY A 623 13.36 13.66 4.10
CA GLY A 623 13.33 12.32 3.50
C GLY A 623 13.93 11.20 4.34
N SER A 624 14.12 11.43 5.64
CA SER A 624 14.59 10.45 6.65
C SER A 624 15.95 9.83 6.31
N SER A 625 16.98 10.66 6.13
CA SER A 625 18.38 10.20 6.03
C SER A 625 18.81 9.35 7.22
N ASP A 626 18.25 9.61 8.42
CA ASP A 626 18.44 8.81 9.65
C ASP A 626 18.04 7.33 9.50
N LEU A 627 17.14 7.02 8.56
CA LEU A 627 16.71 5.66 8.24
C LEU A 627 17.46 5.12 7.02
N TYR A 628 17.61 5.93 5.97
CA TYR A 628 17.90 5.42 4.62
C TYR A 628 19.26 5.82 4.03
N GLU A 629 19.99 6.80 4.58
CA GLU A 629 21.28 7.20 3.97
C GLU A 629 22.40 6.18 4.26
N SER A 630 22.34 5.50 5.41
CA SER A 630 23.44 4.67 5.91
C SER A 630 23.73 3.39 5.09
N ASP A 631 22.75 2.87 4.34
CA ASP A 631 22.92 1.72 3.43
C ASP A 631 22.98 2.10 1.94
N GLY A 632 23.11 3.41 1.65
CA GLY A 632 23.29 3.93 0.29
C GLY A 632 21.99 4.16 -0.50
N ARG A 633 20.83 4.00 0.15
CA ARG A 633 19.54 4.44 -0.40
C ARG A 633 19.45 5.98 -0.46
N ARG A 634 18.38 6.46 -1.09
CA ARG A 634 18.12 7.86 -1.45
C ARG A 634 16.83 8.33 -0.75
N PRO A 635 16.48 9.64 -0.75
CA PRO A 635 15.21 10.11 -0.18
C PRO A 635 13.99 9.32 -0.67
N SER A 636 14.01 8.89 -1.94
CA SER A 636 12.97 8.07 -2.56
C SER A 636 12.76 6.67 -1.96
N ALA A 637 13.60 6.23 -1.01
CA ALA A 637 13.31 5.03 -0.21
C ALA A 637 12.17 5.26 0.80
N SER A 638 11.94 6.51 1.18
CA SER A 638 10.83 6.92 2.04
C SER A 638 9.55 7.08 1.22
N ILE A 639 8.61 6.15 1.34
CA ILE A 639 7.21 6.39 0.95
C ILE A 639 6.55 7.15 2.11
N ASN A 640 6.34 8.45 1.89
CA ASN A 640 5.75 9.37 2.86
C ASN A 640 4.23 9.31 2.74
N PHE A 641 3.54 9.10 3.85
CA PHE A 641 2.08 9.11 3.91
C PHE A 641 1.61 9.72 5.23
N VAL A 642 0.51 10.45 5.22
CA VAL A 642 -0.18 10.93 6.45
C VAL A 642 -1.32 9.98 6.81
N THR A 643 -1.91 9.36 5.80
CA THR A 643 -3.12 8.53 5.82
C THR A 643 -2.98 7.42 4.79
N ALA A 644 -3.66 6.32 5.02
CA ALA A 644 -3.74 5.14 4.17
C ALA A 644 -5.09 4.46 4.46
N HIS A 645 -5.40 3.34 3.80
CA HIS A 645 -6.58 2.53 4.11
C HIS A 645 -6.63 2.13 5.61
N ASP A 646 -5.47 1.94 6.23
CA ASP A 646 -5.30 1.66 7.65
C ASP A 646 -5.42 2.93 8.52
N GLY A 647 -6.40 2.93 9.43
CA GLY A 647 -6.68 4.04 10.34
C GLY A 647 -7.71 5.02 9.81
N PHE A 648 -7.55 6.29 10.16
CA PHE A 648 -8.43 7.38 9.72
C PHE A 648 -8.07 7.91 8.33
N THR A 649 -9.09 8.34 7.59
CA THR A 649 -8.98 9.32 6.50
C THR A 649 -8.44 10.66 7.00
N LEU A 650 -8.10 11.57 6.09
CA LEU A 650 -7.55 12.86 6.48
C LEU A 650 -8.59 13.78 7.14
N ASP A 651 -9.88 13.66 6.78
CA ASP A 651 -10.95 14.40 7.47
C ASP A 651 -11.27 13.78 8.84
N ASP A 652 -11.29 12.44 8.96
CA ASP A 652 -11.52 11.79 10.25
C ASP A 652 -10.37 12.06 11.24
N LEU A 653 -9.12 12.10 10.75
CA LEU A 653 -7.91 12.40 11.53
C LEU A 653 -7.97 13.77 12.25
N VAL A 654 -8.70 14.72 11.68
CA VAL A 654 -8.95 16.07 12.25
C VAL A 654 -10.33 16.21 12.90
N SER A 655 -11.16 15.15 12.84
CA SER A 655 -12.55 15.14 13.30
C SER A 655 -12.85 14.20 14.46
N TYR A 656 -11.97 13.24 14.78
CA TYR A 656 -12.21 12.24 15.83
C TYR A 656 -10.99 12.03 16.73
N ASN A 657 -11.20 11.95 18.05
CA ASN A 657 -10.18 11.55 19.02
C ASN A 657 -10.20 10.04 19.31
N ASN A 658 -11.36 9.41 19.15
CA ASN A 658 -11.60 7.99 19.39
C ASN A 658 -12.09 7.33 18.09
N LYS A 659 -11.89 6.02 17.97
CA LYS A 659 -12.44 5.21 16.89
C LYS A 659 -13.92 4.85 17.15
N HIS A 660 -14.70 4.75 16.08
CA HIS A 660 -16.14 4.44 16.08
C HIS A 660 -16.39 3.26 15.14
N ASN A 661 -15.83 2.10 15.50
CA ASN A 661 -15.87 0.89 14.69
C ASN A 661 -17.10 0.01 15.02
N GLU A 662 -18.15 0.56 15.65
CA GLU A 662 -19.35 -0.16 16.07
C GLU A 662 -20.03 -0.93 14.92
N ASP A 663 -20.02 -0.41 13.69
CA ASP A 663 -20.57 -1.09 12.51
C ASP A 663 -19.72 -2.28 12.04
N ASN A 664 -18.44 -2.34 12.42
CA ASN A 664 -17.63 -3.56 12.27
C ASN A 664 -18.10 -4.64 13.26
N GLY A 665 -18.86 -4.26 14.29
CA GLY A 665 -19.61 -5.11 15.21
C GLY A 665 -18.76 -6.10 16.02
N GLU A 666 -17.52 -5.74 16.29
CA GLU A 666 -16.61 -6.46 17.21
C GLU A 666 -16.54 -5.76 18.58
N ASP A 667 -17.63 -5.10 18.99
CA ASP A 667 -17.73 -4.25 20.19
C ASP A 667 -16.70 -3.10 20.22
N ASN A 668 -16.36 -2.53 19.05
CA ASN A 668 -15.37 -1.46 18.86
C ASN A 668 -13.97 -1.79 19.45
N ARG A 669 -13.60 -3.08 19.42
CA ARG A 669 -12.27 -3.58 19.88
C ARG A 669 -11.23 -3.58 18.77
N ASP A 670 -11.67 -3.77 17.53
CA ASP A 670 -10.85 -3.81 16.33
C ASP A 670 -10.28 -2.43 15.95
N GLY A 671 -9.25 -2.38 15.10
CA GLY A 671 -8.54 -1.13 14.75
C GLY A 671 -7.66 -0.55 15.88
N SER A 672 -6.73 0.35 15.53
CA SER A 672 -5.77 0.93 16.49
C SER A 672 -6.43 1.88 17.49
N ASP A 673 -6.02 1.84 18.76
CA ASP A 673 -6.39 2.84 19.77
C ASP A 673 -5.48 4.09 19.76
N ASP A 674 -4.29 4.03 19.14
CA ASP A 674 -3.45 5.20 18.89
C ASP A 674 -3.49 5.56 17.39
N ASN A 675 -4.41 6.45 17.04
CA ASN A 675 -4.47 7.03 15.69
C ASN A 675 -3.61 8.28 15.53
N ARG A 676 -3.07 8.84 16.62
CA ARG A 676 -2.45 10.17 16.65
C ARG A 676 -3.32 11.29 16.04
N SER A 677 -4.63 11.23 16.23
CA SER A 677 -5.58 12.22 15.73
C SER A 677 -5.78 13.42 16.68
N TRP A 678 -6.57 14.40 16.22
CA TRP A 678 -7.15 15.45 17.07
C TRP A 678 -8.42 16.03 16.44
N ASN A 679 -9.56 15.90 17.14
CA ASN A 679 -10.89 16.28 16.67
C ASN A 679 -11.17 17.79 16.48
N CYS A 680 -10.16 18.64 16.67
CA CYS A 680 -10.20 20.11 16.61
C CYS A 680 -11.22 20.79 17.55
N GLY A 681 -11.83 20.08 18.51
CA GLY A 681 -12.71 20.63 19.56
C GLY A 681 -14.11 20.00 19.63
N ALA A 682 -14.54 19.25 18.62
CA ALA A 682 -15.81 18.52 18.59
C ALA A 682 -15.58 17.10 18.04
N GLU A 683 -16.25 16.08 18.57
CA GLU A 683 -16.12 14.71 18.04
C GLU A 683 -17.10 14.51 16.88
N GLY A 684 -16.58 14.15 15.70
CA GLY A 684 -17.36 13.94 14.49
C GLY A 684 -17.88 15.23 13.82
N PRO A 685 -19.02 15.16 13.11
CA PRO A 685 -19.64 16.31 12.43
C PRO A 685 -20.00 17.46 13.38
N THR A 686 -19.85 18.69 12.92
CA THR A 686 -20.15 19.90 13.70
C THR A 686 -20.55 21.07 12.80
N ASP A 687 -21.44 21.92 13.28
CA ASP A 687 -21.82 23.19 12.64
C ASP A 687 -20.97 24.39 13.13
N ASP A 688 -20.01 24.17 14.05
CA ASP A 688 -19.18 25.25 14.60
C ASP A 688 -18.18 25.78 13.53
N PRO A 689 -18.33 27.03 13.05
CA PRO A 689 -17.50 27.56 11.97
C PRO A 689 -16.03 27.75 12.37
N ALA A 690 -15.70 27.87 13.66
CA ALA A 690 -14.32 27.96 14.12
C ALA A 690 -13.64 26.59 14.10
N VAL A 691 -14.36 25.51 14.47
CA VAL A 691 -13.86 24.13 14.37
C VAL A 691 -13.71 23.73 12.90
N LEU A 692 -14.71 24.02 12.05
CA LEU A 692 -14.64 23.74 10.61
C LEU A 692 -13.48 24.49 9.92
N ALA A 693 -13.27 25.77 10.25
CA ALA A 693 -12.13 26.54 9.75
C ALA A 693 -10.78 25.93 10.19
N LEU A 694 -10.67 25.53 11.46
CA LEU A 694 -9.46 24.91 12.01
C LEU A 694 -9.15 23.55 11.36
N ARG A 695 -10.16 22.69 11.16
CA ARG A 695 -10.03 21.44 10.39
C ARG A 695 -9.59 21.71 8.95
N GLY A 696 -10.22 22.69 8.30
CA GLY A 696 -9.86 23.16 6.96
C GLY A 696 -8.41 23.65 6.81
N SER A 697 -7.83 24.20 7.89
CA SER A 697 -6.38 24.46 7.97
C SER A 697 -5.55 23.18 8.19
N GLN A 698 -6.00 22.26 9.07
CA GLN A 698 -5.21 21.06 9.40
C GLN A 698 -5.08 20.12 8.20
N VAL A 699 -6.16 19.85 7.46
CA VAL A 699 -6.12 19.08 6.21
C VAL A 699 -5.11 19.68 5.23
N ARG A 700 -5.14 21.01 5.05
CA ARG A 700 -4.21 21.73 4.16
C ARG A 700 -2.76 21.71 4.66
N ASN A 701 -2.53 21.79 5.97
CA ASN A 701 -1.20 21.62 6.58
C ASN A 701 -0.62 20.23 6.30
N PHE A 702 -1.42 19.18 6.47
CA PHE A 702 -1.02 17.80 6.19
C PHE A 702 -0.67 17.59 4.71
N LEU A 703 -1.53 18.03 3.79
CA LEU A 703 -1.27 17.97 2.34
C LEU A 703 -0.01 18.77 1.96
N THR A 704 0.17 19.98 2.50
CA THR A 704 1.36 20.81 2.24
C THR A 704 2.64 20.14 2.75
N THR A 705 2.59 19.53 3.94
CA THR A 705 3.73 18.79 4.50
C THR A 705 4.05 17.55 3.65
N LEU A 706 3.02 16.78 3.26
CA LEU A 706 3.14 15.57 2.44
C LEU A 706 3.84 15.84 1.10
N PHE A 707 3.31 16.76 0.30
CA PHE A 707 3.79 16.97 -1.07
C PHE A 707 5.11 17.75 -1.14
N LEU A 708 5.45 18.58 -0.15
CA LEU A 708 6.70 19.35 -0.14
C LEU A 708 7.85 18.69 0.66
N SER A 709 7.59 17.54 1.29
CA SER A 709 8.65 16.69 1.87
C SER A 709 9.46 15.98 0.78
N GLN A 710 10.76 15.77 1.05
CA GLN A 710 11.56 14.84 0.25
C GLN A 710 11.15 13.40 0.53
N GLY A 711 11.28 12.53 -0.46
CA GLY A 711 10.67 11.20 -0.47
C GLY A 711 9.59 11.09 -1.54
N VAL A 712 8.79 10.04 -1.51
CA VAL A 712 7.68 9.79 -2.45
C VAL A 712 6.36 9.97 -1.71
N PRO A 713 5.51 10.95 -2.07
CA PRO A 713 4.22 11.13 -1.41
C PRO A 713 3.20 10.09 -1.90
N MET A 714 2.49 9.50 -0.95
CA MET A 714 1.29 8.68 -1.16
C MET A 714 0.07 9.42 -0.61
N LEU A 715 -0.96 9.55 -1.45
CA LEU A 715 -2.26 10.13 -1.12
C LEU A 715 -3.32 9.01 -1.09
N LEU A 716 -4.07 8.92 0.01
CA LEU A 716 -5.24 8.06 0.11
C LEU A 716 -6.40 8.63 -0.73
N ALA A 717 -7.03 7.79 -1.55
CA ALA A 717 -8.14 8.19 -2.40
C ALA A 717 -9.32 8.78 -1.61
N GLY A 718 -9.68 10.02 -1.95
CA GLY A 718 -10.78 10.80 -1.36
C GLY A 718 -10.32 11.85 -0.34
N ASP A 719 -9.08 11.81 0.15
CA ASP A 719 -8.56 12.84 1.06
C ASP A 719 -8.44 14.22 0.38
N GLU A 720 -8.31 14.27 -0.95
CA GLU A 720 -8.32 15.51 -1.74
C GLU A 720 -9.67 16.24 -1.73
N MET A 721 -10.75 15.55 -1.36
CA MET A 721 -12.12 16.07 -1.29
C MET A 721 -12.75 15.98 0.10
N GLY A 722 -12.00 15.52 1.12
CA GLY A 722 -12.53 15.38 2.49
C GLY A 722 -13.46 14.18 2.66
N ARG A 723 -13.08 13.03 2.11
CA ARG A 723 -13.68 11.73 2.44
C ARG A 723 -13.63 11.50 3.96
N THR A 724 -14.70 10.92 4.50
CA THR A 724 -14.82 10.45 5.88
C THR A 724 -15.33 9.01 5.89
N GLN A 725 -14.91 8.21 6.87
CA GLN A 725 -15.50 6.91 7.24
C GLN A 725 -16.31 7.03 8.55
N GLN A 726 -16.78 8.24 8.86
CA GLN A 726 -17.59 8.58 10.04
C GLN A 726 -16.91 8.23 11.38
N GLY A 727 -15.57 8.26 11.42
CA GLY A 727 -14.78 7.87 12.58
C GLY A 727 -14.53 6.36 12.72
N ASN A 728 -14.95 5.54 11.77
CA ASN A 728 -14.46 4.16 11.66
C ASN A 728 -12.99 4.21 11.19
N ASN A 729 -12.07 3.60 11.95
CA ASN A 729 -10.63 3.61 11.64
C ASN A 729 -10.11 2.28 11.09
N ASN A 730 -11.03 1.38 10.72
CA ASN A 730 -10.76 0.02 10.30
C ASN A 730 -11.86 -0.44 9.34
N GLY A 731 -12.03 0.25 8.21
CA GLY A 731 -13.13 0.01 7.25
C GLY A 731 -13.09 -1.35 6.51
N TYR A 732 -12.29 -2.33 6.98
CA TYR A 732 -11.95 -3.57 6.29
C TYR A 732 -13.14 -4.45 5.89
N CYS A 733 -14.26 -4.34 6.61
CA CYS A 733 -15.46 -5.12 6.39
C CYS A 733 -16.67 -4.32 5.85
N GLN A 734 -16.47 -3.04 5.53
CA GLN A 734 -17.54 -2.09 5.18
C GLN A 734 -17.63 -1.84 3.66
N ASP A 735 -18.20 -2.79 2.93
CA ASP A 735 -18.54 -2.66 1.50
C ASP A 735 -19.86 -1.88 1.30
N ASN A 736 -19.87 -0.63 1.76
CA ASN A 736 -21.02 0.28 1.78
C ASN A 736 -20.58 1.75 1.82
N GLU A 737 -21.53 2.67 2.03
CA GLU A 737 -21.35 4.12 2.07
C GLU A 737 -20.36 4.64 3.16
N ILE A 738 -19.89 3.80 4.10
CA ILE A 738 -18.79 4.13 5.02
C ILE A 738 -17.42 4.09 4.32
N SER A 739 -17.26 3.30 3.25
CA SER A 739 -15.98 3.16 2.53
C SER A 739 -16.00 3.56 1.07
N TRP A 740 -17.18 3.70 0.47
CA TRP A 740 -17.33 4.18 -0.90
C TRP A 740 -17.11 5.71 -0.98
N LEU A 741 -16.54 6.20 -2.10
CA LEU A 741 -16.31 7.64 -2.27
C LEU A 741 -17.61 8.37 -2.65
N ASP A 742 -18.07 9.26 -1.79
CA ASP A 742 -19.11 10.24 -2.13
C ASP A 742 -18.52 11.34 -3.02
N TRP A 743 -18.59 11.15 -4.33
CA TRP A 743 -18.10 12.10 -5.34
C TRP A 743 -18.79 13.46 -5.33
N SER A 744 -19.92 13.64 -4.61
CA SER A 744 -20.48 14.98 -4.39
C SER A 744 -19.66 15.81 -3.38
N LEU A 745 -18.68 15.21 -2.70
CA LEU A 745 -17.64 15.92 -1.94
C LEU A 745 -16.68 16.66 -2.87
N ALA A 746 -16.34 16.12 -4.05
CA ALA A 746 -15.48 16.80 -5.01
C ALA A 746 -16.11 18.11 -5.54
N GLU A 747 -17.44 18.16 -5.65
CA GLU A 747 -18.18 19.39 -5.96
C GLU A 747 -18.25 20.33 -4.74
N ARG A 748 -18.70 19.81 -3.58
CA ARG A 748 -18.88 20.62 -2.35
C ARG A 748 -17.58 21.26 -1.84
N ASN A 749 -16.49 20.51 -1.89
CA ASN A 749 -15.16 20.87 -1.39
C ASN A 749 -14.18 21.13 -2.56
N THR A 750 -14.68 21.73 -3.66
CA THR A 750 -13.86 22.05 -4.85
C THR A 750 -12.60 22.83 -4.48
N ASP A 751 -12.65 23.71 -3.48
CA ASP A 751 -11.53 24.50 -2.97
C ASP A 751 -10.44 23.67 -2.27
N LEU A 752 -10.74 22.44 -1.82
CA LEU A 752 -9.76 21.48 -1.33
C LEU A 752 -9.14 20.66 -2.47
N VAL A 753 -9.95 20.29 -3.48
CA VAL A 753 -9.46 19.59 -4.68
C VAL A 753 -8.50 20.47 -5.47
N GLU A 754 -8.85 21.75 -5.71
CA GLU A 754 -7.95 22.72 -6.36
C GLU A 754 -6.71 23.03 -5.50
N PHE A 755 -6.83 23.07 -4.16
CA PHE A 755 -5.67 23.23 -3.28
C PHE A 755 -4.71 22.04 -3.40
N THR A 756 -5.25 20.81 -3.36
CA THR A 756 -4.45 19.57 -3.50
C THR A 756 -3.73 19.55 -4.85
N ALA A 757 -4.45 19.80 -5.95
CA ALA A 757 -3.88 19.92 -7.28
C ALA A 757 -2.79 21.01 -7.37
N THR A 758 -2.97 22.15 -6.69
CA THR A 758 -1.99 23.24 -6.64
C THR A 758 -0.68 22.82 -5.97
N VAL A 759 -0.73 22.15 -4.80
CA VAL A 759 0.50 21.70 -4.12
C VAL A 759 1.18 20.55 -4.89
N CYS A 760 0.41 19.66 -5.51
CA CYS A 760 0.94 18.62 -6.40
C CYS A 760 1.65 19.23 -7.63
N ALA A 761 1.06 20.25 -8.25
CA ALA A 761 1.67 21.00 -9.35
C ALA A 761 2.98 21.67 -8.91
N LEU A 762 3.00 22.33 -7.73
CA LEU A 762 4.21 22.95 -7.18
C LEU A 762 5.34 21.92 -7.00
N ARG A 763 5.05 20.74 -6.43
CA ARG A 763 6.02 19.64 -6.31
C ARG A 763 6.53 19.16 -7.68
N ARG A 764 5.63 18.97 -8.64
CA ARG A 764 5.95 18.50 -10.00
C ARG A 764 6.83 19.50 -10.75
N GLU A 765 6.54 20.79 -10.64
CA GLU A 765 7.22 21.85 -11.40
C GLU A 765 8.56 22.27 -10.80
N HIS A 766 8.77 22.07 -9.49
CA HIS A 766 9.99 22.49 -8.78
C HIS A 766 10.84 21.30 -8.29
N PRO A 767 11.93 20.93 -9.01
CA PRO A 767 12.88 19.88 -8.62
C PRO A 767 13.40 19.92 -7.18
N VAL A 768 13.40 21.07 -6.51
CA VAL A 768 13.85 21.22 -5.11
C VAL A 768 13.01 20.39 -4.12
N PHE A 769 11.74 20.09 -4.42
CA PHE A 769 10.88 19.22 -3.60
C PHE A 769 11.01 17.72 -3.92
N ARG A 770 11.74 17.38 -4.99
CA ARG A 770 11.84 16.03 -5.55
C ARG A 770 13.27 15.64 -5.90
N ARG A 771 14.19 15.93 -4.96
CA ARG A 771 15.63 15.71 -5.14
C ARG A 771 15.97 14.21 -5.20
N ARG A 772 17.03 13.90 -5.96
CA ARG A 772 17.56 12.53 -6.09
C ARG A 772 18.56 12.17 -4.98
N ARG A 773 18.95 13.13 -4.13
CA ARG A 773 19.82 12.99 -2.95
C ARG A 773 19.30 13.87 -1.82
N PHE A 774 19.67 13.50 -0.58
CA PHE A 774 19.42 14.29 0.62
C PHE A 774 19.99 15.71 0.50
N PHE A 775 19.52 16.61 1.36
CA PHE A 775 20.20 17.87 1.63
C PHE A 775 21.44 17.62 2.50
N ARG A 776 22.40 18.55 2.50
CA ARG A 776 23.61 18.42 3.33
C ARG A 776 23.79 19.52 4.37
N GLY A 777 23.28 20.72 4.11
CA GLY A 777 23.67 21.91 4.88
C GLY A 777 25.09 22.41 4.54
N ASP A 778 25.71 21.88 3.48
CA ASP A 778 27.02 22.30 2.97
C ASP A 778 26.89 23.65 2.23
N PRO A 779 27.80 24.63 2.44
CA PRO A 779 27.91 25.83 1.62
C PRO A 779 28.12 25.51 0.13
N ILE A 780 27.25 26.02 -0.74
CA ILE A 780 27.32 25.80 -2.18
C ILE A 780 28.37 26.74 -2.78
N HIS A 781 29.62 26.29 -2.83
CA HIS A 781 30.64 26.98 -3.62
C HIS A 781 30.16 27.14 -5.06
N ARG A 782 30.06 28.40 -5.50
CA ARG A 782 29.54 28.84 -6.81
C ARG A 782 30.51 28.42 -7.93
N LEU A 783 30.52 27.13 -8.27
CA LEU A 783 31.30 26.50 -9.34
C LEU A 783 30.80 26.90 -10.75
N ASP A 784 30.57 28.20 -10.95
CA ASP A 784 30.24 28.85 -12.23
C ASP A 784 30.72 30.32 -12.28
N ALA A 785 31.79 30.66 -11.56
CA ALA A 785 32.77 31.59 -12.11
C ALA A 785 33.59 30.79 -13.13
N GLY A 786 33.14 30.76 -14.38
CA GLY A 786 33.49 29.72 -15.35
C GLY A 786 34.99 29.51 -15.55
N THR A 787 35.39 28.26 -15.78
CA THR A 787 36.78 27.82 -16.03
C THR A 787 37.32 28.20 -17.41
N GLY A 788 36.90 29.37 -17.93
CA GLY A 788 37.59 30.09 -18.99
C GLY A 788 38.90 30.65 -18.44
N SER A 789 39.97 29.84 -18.49
CA SER A 789 41.30 30.28 -18.10
C SER A 789 41.72 31.49 -18.93
N GLY A 790 41.85 32.66 -18.31
CA GLY A 790 42.54 33.80 -18.92
C GLY A 790 43.98 33.41 -19.28
N PRO A 791 44.57 33.95 -20.37
CA PRO A 791 45.86 33.48 -20.90
C PRO A 791 47.01 33.43 -19.88
N ASP A 792 46.96 34.32 -18.88
CA ASP A 792 48.07 34.60 -17.96
C ASP A 792 47.90 33.94 -16.57
N GLY A 793 46.88 33.10 -16.36
CA GLY A 793 46.77 32.23 -15.18
C GLY A 793 46.57 32.91 -13.81
N ALA A 794 46.35 34.22 -13.77
CA ALA A 794 46.08 34.96 -12.52
C ALA A 794 44.68 34.64 -11.96
N PRO A 795 44.51 34.49 -10.63
CA PRO A 795 43.18 34.33 -10.03
C PRO A 795 42.39 35.64 -10.16
N VAL A 796 41.19 35.56 -10.74
CA VAL A 796 40.26 36.69 -10.76
C VAL A 796 39.74 36.91 -9.34
N SER A 797 40.16 37.99 -8.70
CA SER A 797 39.64 38.44 -7.41
C SER A 797 38.23 39.01 -7.58
N GLY A 798 37.24 38.14 -7.74
CA GLY A 798 35.83 38.52 -7.78
C GLY A 798 35.40 39.13 -6.45
N HIS A 799 35.04 40.42 -6.47
CA HIS A 799 34.37 41.06 -5.34
C HIS A 799 32.90 40.62 -5.31
N ASP A 800 32.62 39.52 -4.63
CA ASP A 800 31.30 39.14 -4.11
C ASP A 800 31.52 38.56 -2.70
N GLY A 801 31.53 39.42 -1.69
CA GLY A 801 31.89 39.07 -0.30
C GLY A 801 30.78 38.38 0.51
N GLY A 802 29.83 37.73 -0.15
CA GLY A 802 28.77 36.97 0.51
C GLY A 802 29.21 35.56 0.86
N GLU A 803 28.80 35.05 2.02
CA GLU A 803 28.99 33.63 2.33
C GLU A 803 28.17 32.77 1.36
N ALA A 804 28.74 31.64 0.94
CA ALA A 804 28.07 30.71 0.05
C ALA A 804 26.87 30.08 0.77
N LEU A 805 25.65 30.41 0.33
CA LEU A 805 24.42 29.81 0.87
C LEU A 805 24.50 28.28 0.84
N LYS A 806 23.91 27.65 1.85
CA LYS A 806 23.75 26.20 1.94
C LYS A 806 22.64 25.71 1.00
N ASP A 807 22.54 24.40 0.80
CA ASP A 807 21.43 23.80 0.04
C ASP A 807 20.10 23.76 0.83
N ILE A 808 20.20 23.78 2.16
CA ILE A 808 19.10 23.99 3.11
C ILE A 808 19.58 24.89 4.26
N VAL A 809 18.71 25.78 4.76
CA VAL A 809 18.94 26.57 5.98
C VAL A 809 17.69 26.53 6.86
N TRP A 810 17.85 26.19 8.13
CA TRP A 810 16.76 26.16 9.10
C TRP A 810 16.71 27.47 9.87
N LEU A 811 15.53 28.08 9.99
CA LEU A 811 15.34 29.44 10.42
C LEU A 811 14.47 29.52 11.69
N ARG A 812 14.91 30.36 12.62
CA ARG A 812 14.10 30.81 13.75
C ARG A 812 13.02 31.79 13.26
N PRO A 813 11.91 32.01 13.99
CA PRO A 813 10.88 32.98 13.58
C PRO A 813 11.40 34.42 13.40
N ASP A 814 12.51 34.79 14.05
CA ASP A 814 13.18 36.08 13.89
C ASP A 814 13.98 36.23 12.56
N GLY A 815 14.01 35.19 11.72
CA GLY A 815 14.70 35.17 10.43
C GLY A 815 16.18 34.75 10.48
N THR A 816 16.71 34.40 11.67
CA THR A 816 18.11 33.95 11.83
C THR A 816 18.26 32.43 11.70
N GLU A 817 19.45 31.95 11.30
CA GLU A 817 19.73 30.49 11.23
C GLU A 817 19.71 29.84 12.63
N MET A 818 19.12 28.65 12.73
CA MET A 818 19.09 27.84 13.95
C MET A 818 20.48 27.35 14.36
N SER A 819 20.83 27.51 15.63
CA SER A 819 22.05 26.96 16.23
C SER A 819 21.84 25.55 16.79
N ASP A 820 22.94 24.83 17.08
CA ASP A 820 22.94 23.53 17.77
C ASP A 820 22.06 23.49 19.03
N ALA A 821 21.93 24.62 19.73
CA ALA A 821 21.10 24.73 20.94
C ALA A 821 19.60 24.77 20.62
N ASP A 822 19.20 25.38 19.49
CA ASP A 822 17.81 25.49 19.07
C ASP A 822 17.21 24.11 18.72
N TRP A 823 18.04 23.22 18.16
CA TRP A 823 17.71 21.82 17.89
C TRP A 823 17.50 20.98 19.15
N GLY A 824 18.28 21.24 20.20
CA GLY A 824 18.44 20.32 21.33
C GLY A 824 17.26 20.30 22.31
N PHE A 825 16.62 21.45 22.60
CA PHE A 825 15.61 21.52 23.68
C PHE A 825 14.57 22.64 23.57
N THR A 826 14.31 23.19 22.39
CA THR A 826 13.31 24.26 22.23
C THR A 826 11.90 23.66 22.03
N PRO A 827 10.90 24.01 22.86
CA PRO A 827 9.48 23.69 22.59
C PRO A 827 8.88 24.61 21.49
N ALA A 828 9.70 24.94 20.49
CA ALA A 828 9.29 25.75 19.35
C ALA A 828 8.55 24.85 18.36
N ARG A 829 7.22 24.91 18.42
CA ARG A 829 6.30 24.26 17.48
C ARG A 829 6.27 24.94 16.10
N SER A 830 7.17 25.90 15.88
CA SER A 830 7.11 26.83 14.77
C SER A 830 8.52 27.28 14.37
N PHE A 831 8.84 27.15 13.08
CA PHE A 831 10.15 27.43 12.51
C PHE A 831 10.02 27.68 11.00
N GLY A 832 11.04 28.27 10.40
CA GLY A 832 11.17 28.40 8.95
C GLY A 832 12.21 27.42 8.38
N VAL A 833 12.12 27.13 7.09
CA VAL A 833 13.19 26.48 6.35
C VAL A 833 13.31 27.09 4.96
N PHE A 834 14.54 27.44 4.58
CA PHE A 834 14.91 27.89 3.25
C PHE A 834 15.46 26.71 2.46
N LEU A 835 14.91 26.48 1.26
CA LEU A 835 15.38 25.49 0.30
C LEU A 835 16.00 26.21 -0.89
N ASN A 836 17.27 25.92 -1.18
CA ASN A 836 18.01 26.62 -2.22
C ASN A 836 17.83 25.96 -3.59
N GLY A 837 17.14 26.62 -4.51
CA GLY A 837 16.89 26.10 -5.86
C GLY A 837 18.15 25.99 -6.71
N HIS A 838 19.19 26.77 -6.42
CA HIS A 838 20.52 26.63 -7.03
C HIS A 838 21.40 25.60 -6.32
N GLY A 839 20.91 25.01 -5.22
CA GLY A 839 21.58 24.03 -4.38
C GLY A 839 21.30 22.57 -4.72
N ILE A 840 20.91 22.27 -5.96
CA ILE A 840 20.62 20.91 -6.41
C ILE A 840 21.90 20.29 -7.00
N PRO A 841 22.53 19.30 -6.32
CA PRO A 841 23.82 18.74 -6.74
C PRO A 841 23.70 17.61 -7.77
N ASP A 842 22.47 17.17 -8.07
CA ASP A 842 22.21 16.15 -9.09
C ASP A 842 21.97 16.80 -10.46
N PRO A 843 22.64 16.33 -11.52
CA PRO A 843 22.24 16.66 -12.87
C PRO A 843 20.93 15.95 -13.26
N ASP A 844 20.36 16.35 -14.39
CA ASP A 844 19.15 15.77 -14.98
C ASP A 844 19.41 14.36 -15.57
N GLN A 845 18.49 13.88 -16.43
CA GLN A 845 18.66 12.59 -17.13
C GLN A 845 19.70 12.65 -18.28
N ARG A 846 20.13 13.84 -18.71
CA ARG A 846 21.10 14.07 -19.80
C ARG A 846 22.51 14.38 -19.29
N GLY A 847 22.63 14.80 -18.04
CA GLY A 847 23.89 15.25 -17.42
C GLY A 847 23.98 16.76 -17.19
N GLU A 848 22.92 17.50 -17.52
CA GLU A 848 22.86 18.96 -17.40
C GLU A 848 22.57 19.39 -15.96
N LYS A 849 23.08 20.56 -15.57
CA LYS A 849 22.91 21.12 -14.23
C LYS A 849 21.44 21.48 -13.97
N VAL A 850 20.84 20.89 -12.94
CA VAL A 850 19.50 21.29 -12.48
C VAL A 850 19.62 22.56 -11.64
N ALA A 851 18.75 23.53 -11.92
CA ALA A 851 18.53 24.71 -11.10
C ALA A 851 17.02 24.98 -11.03
N ASP A 852 16.60 25.57 -9.92
CA ASP A 852 15.20 25.81 -9.57
C ASP A 852 15.09 27.19 -8.87
N GLN A 853 13.86 27.65 -8.60
CA GLN A 853 13.61 28.78 -7.70
C GLN A 853 13.87 28.35 -6.24
N SER A 854 14.28 29.30 -5.40
CA SER A 854 14.43 29.07 -3.95
C SER A 854 13.10 29.30 -3.22
N PHE A 855 12.90 28.59 -2.11
CA PHE A 855 11.65 28.59 -1.35
C PHE A 855 11.88 28.84 0.14
N LEU A 856 10.90 29.47 0.79
CA LEU A 856 10.76 29.56 2.24
C LEU A 856 9.49 28.83 2.66
N LEU A 857 9.58 27.90 3.59
CA LEU A 857 8.44 27.23 4.21
C LEU A 857 8.41 27.64 5.69
N PHE A 858 7.36 28.33 6.11
CA PHE A 858 7.12 28.67 7.52
C PHE A 858 6.04 27.74 8.07
N PHE A 859 6.41 26.92 9.04
CA PHE A 859 5.51 26.04 9.77
C PHE A 859 5.13 26.70 11.09
N ASN A 860 3.83 26.87 11.37
CA ASN A 860 3.33 27.30 12.67
C ASN A 860 2.37 26.27 13.27
N ALA A 861 2.88 25.28 14.00
CA ALA A 861 2.05 24.38 14.79
C ALA A 861 1.76 24.91 16.21
N HIS A 862 2.04 26.19 16.51
CA HIS A 862 1.56 26.85 17.73
C HIS A 862 0.07 27.21 17.63
N PHE A 863 -0.59 27.36 18.80
CA PHE A 863 -2.03 27.66 18.88
C PHE A 863 -2.34 29.16 18.80
N GLU A 864 -1.32 30.02 18.76
CA GLU A 864 -1.44 31.46 18.51
C GLU A 864 -0.75 31.82 17.17
N PRO A 865 -1.19 32.91 16.50
CA PRO A 865 -0.47 33.46 15.36
C PRO A 865 0.95 33.87 15.75
N LEU A 866 1.91 33.68 14.84
CA LEU A 866 3.30 34.08 15.04
C LEU A 866 3.78 34.96 13.89
N GLY A 867 4.40 36.09 14.26
CA GLY A 867 5.19 36.90 13.34
C GLY A 867 6.49 36.18 12.99
N PHE A 868 6.61 35.77 11.74
CA PHE A 868 7.87 35.39 11.12
C PHE A 868 8.52 36.62 10.48
N ARG A 869 9.84 36.55 10.29
CA ARG A 869 10.59 37.53 9.52
C ARG A 869 11.15 36.88 8.25
N ILE A 870 10.98 37.55 7.11
CA ILE A 870 11.69 37.14 5.90
C ILE A 870 13.20 37.32 6.15
N PRO A 871 14.05 36.32 5.84
CA PRO A 871 15.49 36.44 6.04
C PRO A 871 16.10 37.57 5.15
N PRO A 872 17.35 37.97 5.40
CA PRO A 872 17.95 39.11 4.72
C PRO A 872 18.17 38.91 3.21
N GLU A 873 18.44 40.00 2.50
CA GLU A 873 18.52 40.05 1.03
C GLU A 873 19.44 39.00 0.38
N ASN A 874 20.43 38.47 1.11
CA ASN A 874 21.32 37.41 0.62
C ASN A 874 20.61 36.09 0.31
N PHE A 875 19.40 35.86 0.84
CA PHE A 875 18.55 34.69 0.53
C PHE A 875 17.64 34.90 -0.69
N GLY A 876 17.41 36.16 -1.10
CA GLY A 876 16.43 36.58 -2.10
C GLY A 876 15.76 37.90 -1.70
N THR A 877 15.63 38.85 -2.64
CA THR A 877 15.17 40.22 -2.34
C THR A 877 13.65 40.34 -2.32
N SER A 878 12.94 39.53 -3.12
CA SER A 878 11.48 39.49 -3.17
C SER A 878 10.91 38.08 -3.13
N TRP A 879 9.74 37.95 -2.48
CA TRP A 879 9.13 36.67 -2.13
C TRP A 879 7.62 36.70 -2.36
N GLU A 880 7.13 35.82 -3.23
CA GLU A 880 5.71 35.62 -3.51
C GLU A 880 5.16 34.48 -2.64
N VAL A 881 4.02 34.65 -1.95
CA VAL A 881 3.37 33.53 -1.25
C VAL A 881 2.66 32.64 -2.28
N VAL A 882 3.02 31.36 -2.35
CA VAL A 882 2.47 30.39 -3.31
C VAL A 882 1.55 29.35 -2.67
N VAL A 883 1.71 29.08 -1.37
CA VAL A 883 0.75 28.28 -0.57
C VAL A 883 0.48 28.98 0.75
N ASP A 884 -0.79 29.02 1.12
CA ASP A 884 -1.31 29.52 2.39
C ASP A 884 -2.39 28.53 2.83
N THR A 885 -2.21 27.84 3.97
CA THR A 885 -3.12 26.75 4.37
C THR A 885 -4.41 27.22 5.00
N ARG A 886 -4.60 28.54 5.20
CA ARG A 886 -5.81 29.10 5.80
C ARG A 886 -7.03 28.82 4.90
N PRO A 887 -8.20 28.49 5.47
CA PRO A 887 -9.41 28.33 4.68
C PRO A 887 -9.77 29.64 3.97
N PRO A 888 -10.39 29.58 2.77
CA PRO A 888 -10.90 30.76 2.10
C PRO A 888 -11.86 31.54 3.02
N ALA A 889 -11.63 32.85 3.17
CA ALA A 889 -12.54 33.69 3.94
C ALA A 889 -13.96 33.57 3.35
N PRO A 890 -15.01 33.32 4.17
CA PRO A 890 -16.36 33.09 3.66
C PRO A 890 -16.81 34.28 2.82
N ALA A 891 -17.38 34.00 1.65
CA ALA A 891 -17.83 35.03 0.73
C ALA A 891 -18.86 35.93 1.42
N GLN A 892 -18.50 37.20 1.64
CA GLN A 892 -19.41 38.15 2.29
C GLN A 892 -20.69 38.24 1.46
N PRO A 893 -21.89 38.08 2.06
CA PRO A 893 -23.13 38.27 1.33
C PRO A 893 -23.15 39.71 0.83
N ALA A 894 -23.28 39.88 -0.48
CA ALA A 894 -23.21 41.20 -1.11
C ALA A 894 -24.29 42.11 -0.51
N ILE A 895 -23.87 43.13 0.24
CA ILE A 895 -24.76 44.14 0.78
C ILE A 895 -25.23 45.00 -0.39
N VAL A 896 -26.41 44.64 -0.92
CA VAL A 896 -27.06 45.41 -1.99
C VAL A 896 -27.63 46.67 -1.36
N ASP A 897 -26.86 47.76 -1.41
CA ASP A 897 -27.22 49.04 -0.83
C ASP A 897 -28.49 49.60 -1.51
N ALA A 898 -29.62 49.52 -0.81
CA ALA A 898 -30.95 49.75 -1.37
C ALA A 898 -31.32 51.24 -1.44
N THR A 899 -30.46 52.07 -2.02
CA THR A 899 -30.50 53.54 -1.85
C THR A 899 -30.54 54.40 -3.12
N THR A 900 -30.91 53.87 -4.30
CA THR A 900 -31.52 54.70 -5.38
C THR A 900 -32.45 53.90 -6.32
N ALA A 901 -33.78 53.97 -6.09
CA ALA A 901 -34.81 53.59 -7.07
C ALA A 901 -36.19 54.21 -6.72
N GLY A 902 -36.32 55.54 -6.85
CA GLY A 902 -37.61 56.23 -6.67
C GLY A 902 -38.42 56.34 -7.97
N ALA A 903 -39.76 56.25 -7.84
CA ALA A 903 -40.80 56.42 -8.86
C ALA A 903 -41.00 55.28 -9.89
N GLY A 904 -42.27 54.99 -10.21
CA GLY A 904 -42.67 54.01 -11.24
C GLY A 904 -43.91 53.17 -10.86
N ALA A 905 -45.11 53.75 -10.94
CA ALA A 905 -46.36 53.07 -10.57
C ALA A 905 -46.78 51.96 -11.56
N GLY A 906 -47.52 50.95 -11.08
CA GLY A 906 -48.19 49.98 -11.97
C GLY A 906 -48.63 48.68 -11.31
N ALA A 907 -49.79 48.65 -10.65
CA ALA A 907 -50.39 47.43 -10.12
C ALA A 907 -51.59 46.99 -10.97
N ALA A 908 -51.73 45.69 -11.25
CA ALA A 908 -52.98 44.90 -11.10
C ALA A 908 -52.85 43.47 -11.67
N SER A 909 -53.41 42.49 -10.94
CA SER A 909 -54.02 41.21 -11.40
C SER A 909 -53.32 40.30 -12.43
N GLY A 910 -53.30 38.96 -12.27
CA GLY A 910 -53.83 38.10 -11.20
C GLY A 910 -54.43 36.79 -11.71
N THR A 911 -54.61 35.83 -10.79
CA THR A 911 -55.34 34.54 -10.90
C THR A 911 -54.83 33.50 -11.93
N GLY A 912 -55.24 32.24 -11.71
CA GLY A 912 -55.10 31.13 -12.68
C GLY A 912 -54.19 30.00 -12.20
N ALA A 913 -54.77 28.87 -11.81
CA ALA A 913 -54.04 27.68 -11.36
C ALA A 913 -54.45 26.42 -12.15
N ALA A 914 -53.63 25.38 -12.00
CA ALA A 914 -53.92 23.95 -12.19
C ALA A 914 -53.91 23.34 -13.62
N SER A 915 -52.99 22.38 -13.77
CA SER A 915 -53.16 21.03 -14.35
C SER A 915 -53.69 20.84 -15.78
N GLY A 916 -52.97 20.06 -16.60
CA GLY A 916 -53.50 19.53 -17.87
C GLY A 916 -52.54 18.63 -18.64
N THR A 917 -52.62 17.33 -18.39
CA THR A 917 -52.02 16.22 -19.15
C THR A 917 -52.09 16.35 -20.69
N GLY A 918 -51.00 16.03 -21.40
CA GLY A 918 -50.99 15.83 -22.86
C GLY A 918 -49.69 15.16 -23.30
N ALA A 919 -49.72 14.27 -24.30
CA ALA A 919 -48.60 13.39 -24.65
C ALA A 919 -48.34 13.27 -26.16
N ALA A 920 -47.15 12.73 -26.47
CA ALA A 920 -46.72 12.05 -27.70
C ALA A 920 -46.30 12.88 -28.94
N SER A 921 -45.17 12.43 -29.52
CA SER A 921 -44.66 12.62 -30.90
C SER A 921 -44.32 14.04 -31.41
N GLY A 922 -43.24 14.24 -32.18
CA GLY A 922 -42.14 13.32 -32.54
C GLY A 922 -41.38 13.72 -33.83
N THR A 923 -40.23 13.06 -34.05
CA THR A 923 -39.40 12.99 -35.28
C THR A 923 -38.69 14.27 -35.82
N GLY A 924 -37.56 14.06 -36.52
CA GLY A 924 -36.64 15.11 -37.04
C GLY A 924 -35.47 15.39 -36.07
N ALA A 925 -34.19 15.02 -36.29
CA ALA A 925 -33.34 14.86 -37.48
C ALA A 925 -33.04 16.19 -38.22
N ALA A 926 -31.80 16.53 -38.58
CA ALA A 926 -30.47 16.00 -38.22
C ALA A 926 -29.36 16.99 -38.61
N ALA A 927 -28.14 16.81 -38.06
CA ALA A 927 -26.82 17.27 -38.55
C ALA A 927 -26.63 18.72 -39.07
N GLY A 928 -25.65 19.44 -38.49
CA GLY A 928 -25.19 20.71 -39.05
C GLY A 928 -23.97 21.30 -38.32
N ALA A 929 -22.76 20.99 -38.78
CA ALA A 929 -21.56 21.66 -38.31
C ALA A 929 -21.43 23.03 -39.00
N GLY A 930 -21.23 24.09 -38.20
CA GLY A 930 -21.00 25.46 -38.67
C GLY A 930 -20.33 26.26 -37.57
N ALA A 931 -19.26 26.99 -37.89
CA ALA A 931 -18.34 27.56 -36.91
C ALA A 931 -18.29 29.10 -36.93
N VAL A 932 -17.75 29.66 -35.85
CA VAL A 932 -17.30 31.06 -35.69
C VAL A 932 -18.37 32.15 -35.72
N SER A 933 -18.68 32.70 -34.53
CA SER A 933 -18.34 34.10 -34.22
C SER A 933 -18.36 34.31 -32.71
N GLY A 934 -17.54 35.25 -32.21
CA GLY A 934 -17.25 35.37 -30.78
C GLY A 934 -18.20 36.28 -30.00
N GLY A 935 -18.63 35.84 -28.82
CA GLY A 935 -19.12 36.70 -27.74
C GLY A 935 -18.08 36.75 -26.63
N GLY A 936 -17.54 37.94 -26.33
CA GLY A 936 -16.52 38.11 -25.30
C GLY A 936 -17.07 38.02 -23.89
N GLY A 937 -17.19 36.82 -23.33
CA GLY A 937 -17.48 36.60 -21.92
C GLY A 937 -16.24 36.92 -21.08
N SER A 938 -16.28 37.99 -20.29
CA SER A 938 -15.21 38.31 -19.33
C SER A 938 -15.05 37.20 -18.30
N ALA A 939 -13.81 36.87 -17.96
CA ALA A 939 -13.53 35.92 -16.88
C ALA A 939 -14.03 36.45 -15.53
N ALA A 940 -14.55 35.54 -14.72
CA ALA A 940 -14.78 35.69 -13.28
C ALA A 940 -14.28 34.41 -12.59
N GLY A 941 -12.98 34.12 -12.75
CA GLY A 941 -12.37 32.90 -12.23
C GLY A 941 -12.26 32.93 -10.71
N LEU A 942 -13.04 32.09 -10.04
CA LEU A 942 -12.86 31.75 -8.62
C LEU A 942 -11.97 30.50 -8.52
N GLY A 943 -10.69 30.66 -8.89
CA GLY A 943 -9.66 29.73 -8.43
C GLY A 943 -9.38 29.92 -6.94
N PRO A 944 -8.63 29.00 -6.29
CA PRO A 944 -8.09 29.25 -4.96
C PRO A 944 -7.26 30.54 -4.99
N ARG A 945 -7.20 31.26 -3.86
CA ARG A 945 -6.33 32.45 -3.75
C ARG A 945 -4.86 32.03 -3.70
N LEU A 946 -4.27 31.81 -4.87
CA LEU A 946 -2.82 31.88 -5.05
C LEU A 946 -2.36 33.27 -4.57
N THR A 947 -1.56 33.28 -3.51
CA THR A 947 -1.35 34.44 -2.66
C THR A 947 -0.24 35.37 -3.18
N GLY A 948 -0.42 35.90 -4.39
CA GLY A 948 0.46 36.85 -5.10
C GLY A 948 0.76 38.19 -4.40
N ARG A 949 0.55 38.28 -3.09
CA ARG A 949 1.21 39.20 -2.18
C ARG A 949 2.73 38.94 -2.24
N VAL A 950 3.45 39.87 -2.84
CA VAL A 950 4.91 39.94 -2.69
C VAL A 950 5.26 40.62 -1.37
N VAL A 951 6.24 40.06 -0.65
CA VAL A 951 6.94 40.67 0.50
C VAL A 951 8.43 40.75 0.19
N LYS A 952 9.17 41.62 0.88
CA LYS A 952 10.61 41.79 0.69
C LYS A 952 11.43 41.04 1.74
N ALA A 953 12.73 40.94 1.51
CA ALA A 953 13.69 40.65 2.57
C ALA A 953 13.47 41.57 3.80
N ASP A 954 13.80 41.07 4.99
CA ASP A 954 13.67 41.78 6.29
C ASP A 954 12.24 42.20 6.71
N ASP A 955 11.21 42.07 5.85
CA ASP A 955 9.80 42.33 6.18
C ASP A 955 9.24 41.32 7.20
N PRO A 956 8.26 41.71 8.04
CA PRO A 956 7.47 40.78 8.83
C PRO A 956 6.34 40.13 8.00
N ILE A 957 6.15 38.82 8.18
CA ILE A 957 5.00 38.08 7.68
C ILE A 957 4.37 37.28 8.83
N GLU A 958 3.05 37.35 8.97
CA GLU A 958 2.32 36.65 10.03
C GLU A 958 1.81 35.30 9.51
N ALA A 959 2.18 34.21 10.19
CA ALA A 959 1.58 32.90 10.01
C ALA A 959 0.53 32.70 11.11
N GLU A 960 -0.73 32.51 10.73
CA GLU A 960 -1.82 32.27 11.68
C GLU A 960 -1.57 31.04 12.56
N ALA A 961 -2.31 30.94 13.67
CA ALA A 961 -2.34 29.76 14.51
C ALA A 961 -2.58 28.49 13.67
N ARG A 962 -1.78 27.44 13.91
CA ARG A 962 -1.91 26.13 13.24
C ARG A 962 -1.95 26.23 11.70
N SER A 963 -0.99 26.93 11.10
CA SER A 963 -0.91 27.15 9.64
C SER A 963 0.48 26.87 9.04
N THR A 964 0.55 26.81 7.71
CA THR A 964 1.78 26.75 6.91
C THR A 964 1.73 27.84 5.84
N LEU A 965 2.84 28.57 5.67
CA LEU A 965 3.04 29.46 4.53
C LEU A 965 4.21 28.96 3.69
N VAL A 966 4.06 28.95 2.37
CA VAL A 966 5.13 28.64 1.43
C VAL A 966 5.32 29.85 0.52
N LEU A 967 6.53 30.38 0.48
CA LEU A 967 6.92 31.48 -0.38
C LEU A 967 7.97 31.02 -1.39
N ARG A 968 7.90 31.60 -2.58
CA ARG A 968 8.80 31.39 -3.71
C ARG A 968 9.58 32.67 -3.95
N CYS A 969 10.90 32.57 -4.14
CA CYS A 969 11.70 33.73 -4.52
C CYS A 969 11.30 34.17 -5.95
N ALA A 970 11.01 35.46 -6.11
CA ALA A 970 10.45 36.03 -7.34
C ALA A 970 11.48 36.81 -8.19
N ASP A 971 12.76 36.64 -7.87
CA ASP A 971 13.94 37.29 -8.47
C ASP A 971 14.50 36.50 -9.68
#